data_AF-A0A661MQC8-F1
#
_entry.id   AF-A0A661MQC8-F1
#
_cell.length_a   1.000
_cell.length_b   1.000
_cell.length_c   1.000
_cell.angle_alpha   90.00
_cell.angle_beta   90.00
_cell.angle_gamma   90.00
#
_symmetry.space_group_name_H-M   'P 1'
#
loop_
_entity.id
_entity.type
_entity.pdbx_description
1 polymer ?
#
loop_
_entity_poly.entity_id
_entity_poly.type
_entity_poly.pdbx_seq_one_letter_code
_entity_poly.pdbx_strand_id
1 'polypeptide(L)'
;DARPDLNRADLRDVHFDGWFEAGLTGSECVLRLRMNSCNKASIAENGGSVEGLDCQERGDSRFKFLSYVDQPGTGFLGIATLRGDPVTGEILVGDANIGGPALDRYRTTALQMYDLINGDLTDEEFLTGEDVRTYLENLDRVQLPARPRIDFSVALAHGTALPSDVASVDQRMAAFATRAQFLAGPAGRSNTFIDRRAALKGSDTERRLMESFETLMLAGIDVVPDGFGPADIGDDILDRVSPFRVPAHEQLRDFIEQENAISRRNVMMPNEFIDNSVLFFVNQHKNWPRARLEIGLNRLLYFHTQLHELGHCLGLRHDFGASADTGNYDDEYYHINRQFPLPNPAAYDVDGTPGLNATEQIAFEAALDEARRKRELAGIDTHMDSSVMEYNAQWYGRTVTEAGRYDIAALSFGYGDLVEVYENTDRRDVADIDPTNTGRAWAKYYQGGEACAVDADCAFSTEGSRSGELNDVNLSAGLTQSCVPHPNGETTHGRICSGFDDDVAALAVGNPRSAHLPVDYRFCSDERVGTLGWCHRFDEGDSYREIVRNLAEQYERQYIFTNFRRYRSDFEIGQYIFGRLIGRHFTILQDIFQNLLFRYQVDPEFRTDDDDFGFYDQFMASADVLNFYARILGQPDIGSYAFNPASGNFERFSATPDAFGAEVSLSIGLGRYLSSTYQRGLTGIFRIERIGSFYDKWFAMQMLTQRGWTTSFTRDVPFWTNFYDLFPIEMQQVFQGIIQDQPESISPRIACDPSSPPDSCVDARVIYMDFYRGDCSQPETCRPDPVAETYAGLDIIDGGSSVLLQYLAAVFALADFPVFFDTTFQNQLFICVEGEGDCFDPSDGSVEGVDFVRHRSSRFGKTFLAFQIEPSIAIPNQESIGFNMVEEASNNAFAIDILDRLADGQTVPQGELDELEARGYHLPLSVDEALSDLSSLDRRQRSLESFFFQLIDLQRQLGIASYLGF
;
A
#
# COMPACT_ATOMS: atom_id res chain seq x y z
N ASP A 1 -22.27 3.70 -44.14
CA ASP A 1 -22.02 2.27 -44.43
C ASP A 1 -20.57 1.79 -44.61
N ALA A 2 -19.63 2.54 -45.20
CA ALA A 2 -18.25 2.04 -45.32
C ALA A 2 -17.50 2.12 -43.98
N ARG A 3 -17.29 0.99 -43.28
CA ARG A 3 -16.37 0.92 -42.13
C ARG A 3 -14.93 1.13 -42.62
N PRO A 4 -14.11 1.97 -41.97
CA PRO A 4 -12.69 2.12 -42.34
C PRO A 4 -11.92 0.81 -42.16
N ASP A 5 -11.03 0.52 -43.10
CA ASP A 5 -10.07 -0.59 -42.96
C ASP A 5 -8.97 -0.19 -41.97
N LEU A 6 -9.09 -0.69 -40.74
CA LEU A 6 -8.19 -0.43 -39.63
C LEU A 6 -6.77 -1.02 -39.83
N ASN A 7 -6.53 -1.81 -40.88
CA ASN A 7 -5.20 -2.35 -41.21
C ASN A 7 -4.45 -1.55 -42.27
N ARG A 8 -5.02 -0.43 -42.74
CA ARG A 8 -4.34 0.44 -43.71
C ARG A 8 -3.10 1.09 -43.10
N ALA A 9 -1.99 0.96 -43.81
CA ALA A 9 -0.71 1.60 -43.46
C ALA A 9 -0.75 3.14 -43.52
N ASP A 10 -1.76 3.72 -44.20
CA ASP A 10 -1.97 5.17 -44.35
C ASP A 10 -3.22 5.69 -43.62
N LEU A 11 -3.68 4.98 -42.58
CA LEU A 11 -4.83 5.34 -41.77
C LEU A 11 -4.65 6.74 -41.12
N ARG A 12 -5.73 7.55 -41.18
CA ARG A 12 -5.80 8.98 -40.83
C ARG A 12 -7.26 9.36 -40.61
N ASP A 13 -7.52 10.46 -39.89
CA ASP A 13 -8.85 10.99 -39.55
C ASP A 13 -9.83 11.03 -40.73
N VAL A 14 -9.37 11.42 -41.92
CA VAL A 14 -10.18 11.48 -43.17
C VAL A 14 -10.78 10.15 -43.62
N HIS A 15 -10.34 9.02 -43.04
CA HIS A 15 -10.93 7.70 -43.26
C HIS A 15 -12.11 7.40 -42.34
N PHE A 16 -12.27 8.18 -41.27
CA PHE A 16 -13.37 8.13 -40.30
C PHE A 16 -14.45 9.16 -40.61
N ASP A 17 -14.18 10.13 -41.49
CA ASP A 17 -15.18 11.05 -42.04
C ASP A 17 -16.36 10.28 -42.65
N GLY A 18 -17.54 10.41 -42.03
CA GLY A 18 -18.76 9.70 -42.42
C GLY A 18 -18.98 8.36 -41.71
N TRP A 19 -18.01 7.83 -40.95
CA TRP A 19 -18.20 6.68 -40.06
C TRP A 19 -18.87 7.04 -38.72
N PHE A 20 -19.82 7.97 -38.78
CA PHE A 20 -20.66 8.34 -37.63
C PHE A 20 -21.92 7.46 -37.55
N GLU A 21 -22.37 6.87 -38.67
CA GLU A 21 -23.63 6.10 -38.80
C GLU A 21 -23.70 4.78 -37.98
N ALA A 22 -22.79 4.54 -37.03
CA ALA A 22 -22.80 3.37 -36.17
C ALA A 22 -23.91 3.47 -35.10
N GLY A 23 -25.05 2.83 -35.36
CA GLY A 23 -26.09 2.57 -34.36
C GLY A 23 -25.95 1.18 -33.73
N LEU A 24 -26.16 1.07 -32.42
CA LEU A 24 -26.33 -0.21 -31.76
C LEU A 24 -27.75 -0.74 -32.03
N THR A 25 -27.84 -2.02 -32.44
CA THR A 25 -29.12 -2.68 -32.78
C THR A 25 -29.22 -4.02 -32.06
N GLY A 26 -30.01 -4.07 -30.99
CA GLY A 26 -30.51 -5.29 -30.36
C GLY A 26 -32.04 -5.40 -30.50
N SER A 27 -32.57 -6.61 -30.31
CA SER A 27 -34.02 -6.88 -30.39
C SER A 27 -34.78 -6.50 -29.12
N GLU A 28 -34.11 -6.52 -27.97
CA GLU A 28 -34.63 -6.11 -26.66
C GLU A 28 -33.53 -5.29 -25.97
N CYS A 29 -33.79 -4.02 -25.68
CA CYS A 29 -32.79 -3.12 -25.08
C CYS A 29 -33.48 -2.12 -24.14
N VAL A 30 -32.98 -2.01 -22.90
CA VAL A 30 -33.41 -1.00 -21.91
C VAL A 30 -33.05 0.42 -22.40
N LEU A 31 -31.91 0.56 -23.07
CA LEU A 31 -31.45 1.80 -23.70
C LEU A 31 -31.14 1.57 -25.18
N ARG A 32 -31.53 2.52 -26.04
CA ARG A 32 -31.12 2.55 -27.45
C ARG A 32 -30.27 3.79 -27.72
N LEU A 33 -28.95 3.61 -27.81
CA LEU A 33 -28.05 4.68 -28.21
C LEU A 33 -28.34 5.09 -29.65
N ARG A 34 -28.61 6.37 -29.86
CA ARG A 34 -28.84 7.00 -31.16
C ARG A 34 -28.02 8.28 -31.25
N MET A 35 -27.42 8.55 -32.39
CA MET A 35 -26.81 9.86 -32.63
C MET A 35 -27.87 10.97 -32.57
N ASN A 36 -27.50 12.11 -32.00
CA ASN A 36 -28.27 13.33 -32.15
C ASN A 36 -28.17 13.79 -33.61
N SER A 37 -29.34 13.98 -34.23
CA SER A 37 -29.48 14.43 -35.62
C SER A 37 -28.96 15.85 -35.87
N CYS A 38 -28.64 16.62 -34.82
CA CYS A 38 -28.04 17.95 -34.93
C CYS A 38 -26.56 17.93 -34.57
N ASN A 39 -25.75 17.52 -35.54
CA ASN A 39 -24.29 17.53 -35.48
C ASN A 39 -23.73 18.52 -36.51
N LYS A 40 -22.40 18.74 -36.51
CA LYS A 40 -21.76 19.72 -37.41
C LYS A 40 -22.02 19.44 -38.90
N ALA A 41 -22.12 18.17 -39.32
CA ALA A 41 -22.36 17.79 -40.70
C ALA A 41 -23.81 18.07 -41.11
N SER A 42 -24.79 17.59 -40.34
CA SER A 42 -26.22 17.80 -40.65
C SER A 42 -26.63 19.27 -40.59
N ILE A 43 -26.04 20.06 -39.68
CA ILE A 43 -26.25 21.52 -39.65
C ILE A 43 -25.63 22.19 -40.87
N ALA A 44 -24.44 21.78 -41.31
CA ALA A 44 -23.80 22.32 -42.52
C ALA A 44 -24.59 21.95 -43.79
N GLU A 45 -25.10 20.73 -43.89
CA GLU A 45 -26.00 20.27 -44.96
C GLU A 45 -27.33 21.04 -44.95
N ASN A 46 -27.87 21.36 -43.77
CA ASN A 46 -29.04 22.23 -43.59
C ASN A 46 -28.70 23.73 -43.66
N GLY A 47 -27.68 24.12 -44.44
CA GLY A 47 -27.35 25.52 -44.74
C GLY A 47 -26.85 26.34 -43.54
N GLY A 48 -26.36 25.69 -42.48
CA GLY A 48 -25.95 26.31 -41.22
C GLY A 48 -27.10 26.53 -40.23
N SER A 49 -28.31 26.01 -40.50
CA SER A 49 -29.48 26.15 -39.63
C SER A 49 -29.80 24.86 -38.88
N VAL A 50 -30.38 25.01 -37.69
CA VAL A 50 -31.06 23.92 -36.96
C VAL A 50 -32.56 23.83 -37.27
N GLU A 51 -33.11 24.82 -37.98
CA GLU A 51 -34.52 24.87 -38.33
C GLU A 51 -34.90 23.71 -39.27
N GLY A 52 -35.86 22.88 -38.85
CA GLY A 52 -36.28 21.69 -39.59
C GLY A 52 -35.54 20.39 -39.23
N LEU A 53 -34.52 20.44 -38.37
CA LEU A 53 -33.86 19.24 -37.83
C LEU A 53 -34.50 18.84 -36.49
N ASP A 54 -34.60 17.53 -36.22
CA ASP A 54 -34.99 17.00 -34.89
C ASP A 54 -33.81 17.11 -33.93
N CYS A 55 -33.59 18.31 -33.37
CA CYS A 55 -32.52 18.55 -32.39
C CYS A 55 -33.01 18.19 -30.99
N GLN A 56 -32.33 17.25 -30.35
CA GLN A 56 -32.49 17.04 -28.92
C GLN A 56 -31.54 18.01 -28.18
N GLU A 57 -32.10 18.98 -27.46
CA GLU A 57 -31.32 19.98 -26.72
C GLU A 57 -30.88 19.47 -25.34
N ARG A 58 -29.67 19.85 -24.90
CA ARG A 58 -29.12 19.39 -23.62
C ARG A 58 -30.02 19.83 -22.46
N GLY A 59 -30.58 18.85 -21.75
CA GLY A 59 -31.52 19.06 -20.65
C GLY A 59 -33.00 18.84 -20.99
N ASP A 60 -33.33 18.42 -22.21
CA ASP A 60 -34.62 17.80 -22.52
C ASP A 60 -34.75 16.47 -21.77
N SER A 61 -35.64 16.42 -20.78
CA SER A 61 -35.81 15.26 -19.88
C SER A 61 -36.36 14.01 -20.55
N ARG A 62 -36.74 14.07 -21.83
CA ARG A 62 -37.16 12.90 -22.62
C ARG A 62 -35.97 12.06 -23.12
N PHE A 63 -34.75 12.58 -22.99
CA PHE A 63 -33.53 11.94 -23.51
C PHE A 63 -32.44 11.93 -22.44
N LYS A 64 -31.69 10.82 -22.37
CA LYS A 64 -30.42 10.74 -21.65
C LYS A 64 -29.30 11.11 -22.63
N PHE A 65 -28.45 12.07 -22.28
CA PHE A 65 -27.36 12.49 -23.16
C PHE A 65 -26.05 11.79 -22.81
N LEU A 66 -25.31 11.38 -23.85
CA LEU A 66 -23.90 11.03 -23.76
C LEU A 66 -23.09 12.13 -24.45
N SER A 67 -22.18 12.78 -23.72
CA SER A 67 -21.41 13.94 -24.20
C SER A 67 -19.90 13.66 -24.16
N TYR A 68 -19.15 14.17 -25.13
CA TYR A 68 -17.67 14.25 -25.06
C TYR A 68 -17.27 15.70 -24.80
N VAL A 69 -16.50 15.92 -23.73
CA VAL A 69 -16.11 17.24 -23.21
C VAL A 69 -14.66 17.50 -23.58
N ASP A 70 -14.47 18.20 -24.69
CA ASP A 70 -13.17 18.61 -25.24
C ASP A 70 -12.84 20.06 -24.81
N GLN A 71 -12.70 20.28 -23.50
CA GLN A 71 -12.32 21.58 -22.94
C GLN A 71 -10.99 21.48 -22.19
N PRO A 72 -9.95 22.25 -22.56
CA PRO A 72 -8.67 22.26 -21.85
C PRO A 72 -8.85 22.51 -20.35
N GLY A 73 -8.20 21.68 -19.51
CA GLY A 73 -8.35 21.72 -18.06
C GLY A 73 -9.46 20.83 -17.49
N THR A 74 -10.15 20.04 -18.32
CA THR A 74 -11.06 18.98 -17.85
C THR A 74 -10.25 17.88 -17.15
N GLY A 75 -10.39 17.76 -15.82
CA GLY A 75 -9.59 16.85 -14.98
C GLY A 75 -10.23 15.50 -14.64
N PHE A 76 -11.49 15.27 -15.03
CA PHE A 76 -12.22 14.00 -14.82
C PHE A 76 -12.17 13.13 -16.07
N LEU A 77 -12.21 11.81 -15.91
CA LEU A 77 -12.42 10.85 -17.01
C LEU A 77 -13.89 10.85 -17.44
N GLY A 78 -14.80 10.76 -16.47
CA GLY A 78 -16.23 10.80 -16.68
C GLY A 78 -16.98 11.52 -15.57
N ILE A 79 -18.21 11.93 -15.86
CA ILE A 79 -19.19 12.40 -14.87
C ILE A 79 -20.64 12.15 -15.29
N ALA A 80 -21.41 11.49 -14.42
CA ALA A 80 -22.83 11.21 -14.60
C ALA A 80 -23.68 12.18 -13.79
N THR A 81 -24.24 13.18 -14.48
CA THR A 81 -25.14 14.16 -13.86
C THR A 81 -26.56 13.62 -13.81
N LEU A 82 -26.95 13.14 -12.63
CA LEU A 82 -28.29 12.60 -12.35
C LEU A 82 -29.28 13.71 -11.98
N ARG A 83 -30.53 13.56 -12.42
CA ARG A 83 -31.66 14.45 -12.11
C ARG A 83 -32.80 13.57 -11.59
N GLY A 84 -32.90 13.48 -10.28
CA GLY A 84 -33.96 12.74 -9.61
C GLY A 84 -35.04 13.63 -8.99
N ASP A 85 -36.15 13.02 -8.60
CA ASP A 85 -37.13 13.64 -7.71
C ASP A 85 -36.51 13.73 -6.28
N PRO A 86 -36.38 14.93 -5.68
CA PRO A 86 -35.76 15.10 -4.37
C PRO A 86 -36.60 14.59 -3.19
N VAL A 87 -37.83 14.15 -3.43
CA VAL A 87 -38.75 13.60 -2.42
C VAL A 87 -38.76 12.08 -2.46
N THR A 88 -38.76 11.46 -3.65
CA THR A 88 -38.80 9.99 -3.79
C THR A 88 -37.41 9.36 -3.96
N GLY A 89 -36.41 10.13 -4.41
CA GLY A 89 -35.10 9.62 -4.79
C GLY A 89 -35.05 8.97 -6.19
N GLU A 90 -36.17 8.91 -6.90
CA GLU A 90 -36.28 8.30 -8.24
C GLU A 90 -35.44 9.09 -9.27
N ILE A 91 -34.56 8.41 -10.01
CA ILE A 91 -33.76 9.01 -11.09
C ILE A 91 -34.63 9.16 -12.34
N LEU A 92 -35.00 10.41 -12.68
CA LEU A 92 -35.83 10.72 -13.84
C LEU A 92 -35.00 10.83 -15.12
N VAL A 93 -33.79 11.40 -15.03
CA VAL A 93 -32.87 11.60 -16.16
C VAL A 93 -31.42 11.44 -15.67
N GLY A 94 -30.56 10.81 -16.47
CA GLY A 94 -29.12 10.81 -16.27
C GLY A 94 -28.42 11.22 -17.55
N ASP A 95 -27.46 12.15 -17.46
CA ASP A 95 -26.58 12.54 -18.57
C ASP A 95 -25.14 12.12 -18.25
N ALA A 96 -24.55 11.28 -19.10
CA ALA A 96 -23.15 10.86 -19.03
C ALA A 96 -22.26 11.83 -19.80
N ASN A 97 -21.12 12.24 -19.23
CA ASN A 97 -20.20 13.18 -19.84
C ASN A 97 -18.76 12.67 -19.71
N ILE A 98 -18.06 12.50 -20.83
CA ILE A 98 -16.71 11.93 -20.89
C ILE A 98 -15.69 13.06 -21.11
N GLY A 99 -14.66 13.15 -20.28
CA GLY A 99 -13.60 14.17 -20.34
C GLY A 99 -12.46 13.78 -21.29
N GLY A 100 -12.41 14.42 -22.46
CA GLY A 100 -11.41 14.13 -23.48
C GLY A 100 -9.94 14.30 -23.02
N PRO A 101 -9.56 15.44 -22.41
CA PRO A 101 -8.19 15.67 -21.97
C PRO A 101 -7.66 14.68 -20.93
N ALA A 102 -8.54 14.09 -20.11
CA ALA A 102 -8.15 13.04 -19.15
C ALA A 102 -7.91 11.70 -19.85
N LEU A 103 -8.76 11.33 -20.83
CA LEU A 103 -8.52 10.17 -21.69
C LEU A 103 -7.26 10.32 -22.55
N ASP A 104 -6.96 11.53 -23.04
CA ASP A 104 -5.72 11.82 -23.76
C ASP A 104 -4.47 11.60 -22.88
N ARG A 105 -4.54 11.92 -21.58
CA ARG A 105 -3.48 11.62 -20.59
C ARG A 105 -3.27 10.11 -20.49
N TYR A 106 -4.33 9.35 -20.20
CA TYR A 106 -4.30 7.88 -20.12
C TYR A 106 -3.73 7.24 -21.38
N ARG A 107 -4.23 7.62 -22.56
CA ARG A 107 -3.72 7.10 -23.83
C ARG A 107 -2.23 7.41 -23.99
N THR A 108 -1.80 8.64 -23.66
CA THR A 108 -0.40 9.03 -23.77
C THR A 108 0.49 8.14 -22.90
N THR A 109 0.07 7.86 -21.67
CA THR A 109 0.79 6.99 -20.74
C THR A 109 0.78 5.52 -21.20
N ALA A 110 -0.37 4.99 -21.62
CA ALA A 110 -0.49 3.63 -22.16
C ALA A 110 0.34 3.40 -23.43
N LEU A 111 0.39 4.39 -24.34
CA LEU A 111 1.24 4.36 -25.53
C LEU A 111 2.73 4.39 -25.17
N GLN A 112 3.14 5.21 -24.18
CA GLN A 112 4.52 5.20 -23.69
C GLN A 112 4.91 3.82 -23.17
N MET A 113 4.05 3.17 -22.38
CA MET A 113 4.29 1.80 -21.89
C MET A 113 4.38 0.78 -23.05
N TYR A 114 3.49 0.88 -24.04
CA TYR A 114 3.52 0.00 -25.21
C TYR A 114 4.83 0.15 -25.98
N ASP A 115 5.22 1.38 -26.31
CA ASP A 115 6.38 1.68 -27.16
C ASP A 115 7.69 1.21 -26.50
N LEU A 116 7.78 1.35 -25.18
CA LEU A 116 8.85 0.78 -24.35
C LEU A 116 8.91 -0.75 -24.44
N ILE A 117 7.80 -1.42 -24.16
CA ILE A 117 7.75 -2.89 -24.04
C ILE A 117 7.90 -3.58 -25.41
N ASN A 118 7.46 -2.93 -26.49
CA ASN A 118 7.63 -3.44 -27.84
C ASN A 118 9.07 -3.22 -28.39
N GLY A 119 9.85 -2.34 -27.76
CA GLY A 119 11.18 -1.92 -28.23
C GLY A 119 11.10 -0.93 -29.42
N ASP A 120 9.98 -0.22 -29.57
CA ASP A 120 9.79 0.84 -30.57
C ASP A 120 10.37 2.19 -30.11
N LEU A 121 10.62 2.35 -28.80
CA LEU A 121 11.44 3.41 -28.21
C LEU A 121 12.81 2.85 -27.83
N THR A 122 13.87 3.49 -28.29
CA THR A 122 15.24 3.13 -27.92
C THR A 122 15.68 3.77 -26.60
N ASP A 123 16.79 3.22 -26.14
CA ASP A 123 17.61 3.66 -25.02
C ASP A 123 18.18 5.11 -25.21
N GLU A 124 18.03 5.74 -26.40
CA GLU A 124 18.26 7.18 -26.63
C GLU A 124 16.98 7.98 -27.02
N GLU A 125 15.75 7.46 -26.82
CA GLU A 125 14.47 8.18 -27.02
C GLU A 125 13.54 8.44 -25.79
N PHE A 126 13.43 7.58 -24.76
CA PHE A 126 12.51 7.79 -23.59
C PHE A 126 12.94 8.85 -22.54
N LEU A 127 14.24 9.11 -22.38
CA LEU A 127 14.83 10.37 -21.90
C LEU A 127 15.46 11.13 -23.07
N THR A 128 16.36 10.58 -23.92
CA THR A 128 17.29 9.40 -23.87
C THR A 128 16.79 8.04 -23.40
N GLY A 129 17.12 7.53 -22.22
CA GLY A 129 16.17 6.63 -21.52
C GLY A 129 16.31 5.13 -21.75
N GLU A 130 17.56 4.70 -21.90
CA GLU A 130 18.10 3.40 -21.49
C GLU A 130 17.67 2.99 -20.08
N ASP A 131 17.20 3.97 -19.30
CA ASP A 131 16.75 3.86 -17.92
C ASP A 131 15.54 2.95 -17.75
N VAL A 132 14.56 2.89 -18.66
CA VAL A 132 13.34 2.08 -18.43
C VAL A 132 13.52 0.60 -18.63
N ARG A 133 14.15 0.21 -19.74
CA ARG A 133 14.40 -1.20 -20.03
C ARG A 133 15.29 -1.79 -18.94
N THR A 134 16.38 -1.08 -18.62
CA THR A 134 17.28 -1.40 -17.51
C THR A 134 16.54 -1.39 -16.16
N TYR A 135 15.63 -0.44 -15.93
CA TYR A 135 14.82 -0.39 -14.70
C TYR A 135 13.95 -1.65 -14.54
N LEU A 136 13.18 -2.03 -15.56
CA LEU A 136 12.32 -3.21 -15.51
C LEU A 136 13.15 -4.51 -15.42
N GLU A 137 14.25 -4.62 -16.17
CA GLU A 137 15.21 -5.73 -16.07
C GLU A 137 15.90 -5.81 -14.69
N ASN A 138 16.03 -4.67 -13.99
CA ASN A 138 16.58 -4.61 -12.63
C ASN A 138 15.54 -4.88 -11.54
N LEU A 139 14.24 -4.69 -11.79
CA LEU A 139 13.20 -5.11 -10.83
C LEU A 139 13.24 -6.63 -10.61
N ASP A 140 13.48 -7.41 -11.67
CA ASP A 140 13.69 -8.87 -11.61
C ASP A 140 14.96 -9.27 -10.81
N ARG A 141 15.81 -8.30 -10.45
CA ARG A 141 17.02 -8.49 -9.63
C ARG A 141 16.83 -8.04 -8.18
N VAL A 142 15.69 -7.44 -7.84
CA VAL A 142 15.36 -7.11 -6.44
C VAL A 142 14.61 -8.27 -5.80
N GLN A 143 15.17 -8.81 -4.72
CA GLN A 143 14.50 -9.78 -3.87
C GLN A 143 13.82 -9.06 -2.71
N LEU A 144 12.49 -9.06 -2.76
CA LEU A 144 11.65 -8.57 -1.67
C LEU A 144 11.87 -9.42 -0.42
N PRO A 145 11.64 -8.86 0.79
CA PRO A 145 11.82 -9.66 1.99
C PRO A 145 10.82 -10.81 1.97
N ALA A 146 11.28 -11.95 2.43
CA ALA A 146 10.46 -13.13 2.61
C ALA A 146 9.14 -12.75 3.26
N ARG A 147 8.02 -12.99 2.58
CA ARG A 147 6.72 -12.77 3.21
C ARG A 147 6.45 -13.94 4.13
N PRO A 148 6.14 -13.72 5.43
CA PRO A 148 5.90 -14.81 6.36
C PRO A 148 4.65 -15.60 5.92
N ARG A 149 4.84 -16.70 5.18
CA ARG A 149 3.77 -17.43 4.48
C ARG A 149 3.39 -18.68 5.25
N ILE A 150 2.41 -18.51 6.13
CA ILE A 150 1.49 -19.58 6.53
C ILE A 150 0.56 -19.85 5.33
N ASP A 151 0.02 -21.06 5.21
CA ASP A 151 -0.77 -21.55 4.06
C ASP A 151 -2.05 -20.73 3.80
N PHE A 152 -1.93 -19.67 2.99
CA PHE A 152 -2.99 -18.75 2.58
C PHE A 152 -2.81 -18.29 1.12
N SER A 153 -2.27 -19.14 0.24
CA SER A 153 -2.20 -18.85 -1.20
C SER A 153 -3.48 -19.35 -1.86
N VAL A 154 -4.58 -18.64 -1.64
CA VAL A 154 -5.89 -19.11 -2.09
C VAL A 154 -6.09 -18.74 -3.55
N ALA A 155 -6.24 -19.80 -4.34
CA ALA A 155 -6.82 -19.69 -5.66
C ALA A 155 -7.42 -21.06 -6.01
N LEU A 156 -8.65 -21.32 -5.52
CA LEU A 156 -9.37 -22.60 -5.64
C LEU A 156 -8.72 -23.81 -4.93
N ALA A 157 -7.94 -23.58 -3.87
CA ALA A 157 -7.43 -24.63 -3.01
C ALA A 157 -7.60 -24.22 -1.54
N HIS A 158 -8.43 -24.96 -0.80
CA HIS A 158 -8.55 -24.84 0.66
C HIS A 158 -7.26 -25.34 1.33
N GLY A 159 -6.28 -24.45 1.45
CA GLY A 159 -5.08 -24.65 2.24
C GLY A 159 -5.35 -24.25 3.67
N THR A 160 -5.52 -25.21 4.58
CA THR A 160 -5.62 -24.92 6.01
C THR A 160 -4.24 -24.63 6.56
N ALA A 161 -4.07 -23.45 7.15
CA ALA A 161 -2.87 -23.06 7.90
C ALA A 161 -2.36 -24.14 8.85
N LEU A 162 -1.02 -24.23 8.99
CA LEU A 162 -0.40 -25.13 9.96
C LEU A 162 -0.86 -24.78 11.39
N PRO A 163 -1.35 -25.74 12.19
CA PRO A 163 -1.95 -25.45 13.51
C PRO A 163 -1.02 -24.78 14.53
N SER A 164 0.31 -24.92 14.36
CA SER A 164 1.31 -24.19 15.16
C SER A 164 1.27 -22.69 14.92
N ASP A 165 1.04 -22.30 13.67
CA ASP A 165 1.22 -20.93 13.20
C ASP A 165 -0.06 -20.14 13.47
N VAL A 166 -1.21 -20.79 13.30
CA VAL A 166 -2.52 -20.36 13.82
C VAL A 166 -2.42 -20.01 15.31
N ALA A 167 -1.87 -20.92 16.13
CA ALA A 167 -1.73 -20.69 17.57
C ALA A 167 -0.75 -19.54 17.92
N SER A 168 0.26 -19.29 17.08
CA SER A 168 1.15 -18.13 17.20
C SER A 168 0.42 -16.82 16.89
N VAL A 169 -0.33 -16.77 15.79
CA VAL A 169 -1.14 -15.59 15.40
C VAL A 169 -2.20 -15.28 16.45
N ASP A 170 -2.93 -16.29 16.94
CA ASP A 170 -3.93 -16.15 18.00
C ASP A 170 -3.35 -15.56 19.29
N GLN A 171 -2.21 -16.08 19.75
CA GLN A 171 -1.55 -15.59 20.98
C GLN A 171 -1.08 -14.14 20.82
N ARG A 172 -0.43 -13.83 19.68
CA ARG A 172 0.05 -12.48 19.37
C ARG A 172 -1.11 -11.48 19.27
N MET A 173 -2.20 -11.86 18.61
CA MET A 173 -3.40 -11.04 18.47
C MET A 173 -4.15 -10.88 19.81
N ALA A 174 -4.24 -11.92 20.64
CA ALA A 174 -4.85 -11.84 21.96
C ALA A 174 -4.07 -10.89 22.91
N ALA A 175 -2.74 -10.91 22.85
CA ALA A 175 -1.89 -9.97 23.58
C ALA A 175 -2.12 -8.53 23.09
N PHE A 176 -2.12 -8.30 21.77
CA PHE A 176 -2.41 -6.99 21.17
C PHE A 176 -3.81 -6.47 21.52
N ALA A 177 -4.84 -7.29 21.37
CA ALA A 177 -6.22 -6.93 21.71
C ALA A 177 -6.39 -6.59 23.20
N THR A 178 -5.69 -7.31 24.10
CA THR A 178 -5.66 -7.00 25.54
C THR A 178 -5.04 -5.63 25.81
N ARG A 179 -3.90 -5.32 25.17
CA ARG A 179 -3.26 -3.99 25.25
C ARG A 179 -4.18 -2.89 24.69
N ALA A 180 -4.80 -3.15 23.55
CA ALA A 180 -5.67 -2.21 22.85
C ALA A 180 -6.91 -1.80 23.65
N GLN A 181 -7.43 -2.65 24.55
CA GLN A 181 -8.54 -2.29 25.45
C GLN A 181 -8.19 -1.09 26.36
N PHE A 182 -6.94 -0.98 26.80
CA PHE A 182 -6.45 0.18 27.56
C PHE A 182 -6.26 1.43 26.69
N LEU A 183 -6.25 1.26 25.38
CA LEU A 183 -6.09 2.30 24.36
C LEU A 183 -7.40 2.61 23.62
N ALA A 184 -8.54 2.15 24.15
CA ALA A 184 -9.86 2.41 23.60
C ALA A 184 -10.47 3.75 24.07
N GLY A 185 -10.95 4.55 23.12
CA GLY A 185 -11.79 5.72 23.34
C GLY A 185 -11.04 6.96 23.85
N PRO A 186 -11.78 7.94 24.40
CA PRO A 186 -11.18 9.12 25.03
C PRO A 186 -10.29 8.78 26.23
N ALA A 187 -10.64 7.73 26.98
CA ALA A 187 -9.80 7.20 28.06
C ALA A 187 -8.51 6.59 27.50
N GLY A 188 -8.63 5.80 26.42
CA GLY A 188 -7.50 5.27 25.66
C GLY A 188 -6.55 6.35 25.16
N ARG A 189 -7.06 7.43 24.56
CA ARG A 189 -6.25 8.59 24.17
C ARG A 189 -5.46 9.13 25.37
N SER A 190 -6.11 9.28 26.52
CA SER A 190 -5.44 9.80 27.72
C SER A 190 -4.31 8.90 28.22
N ASN A 191 -4.31 7.60 27.88
CA ASN A 191 -3.21 6.68 28.19
C ASN A 191 -2.02 6.75 27.22
N THR A 192 -2.06 7.61 26.20
CA THR A 192 -0.98 7.80 25.23
C THR A 192 -0.18 9.08 25.49
N PHE A 193 1.05 9.14 24.96
CA PHE A 193 1.89 10.34 25.05
C PHE A 193 1.89 11.22 23.79
N ILE A 194 1.03 10.95 22.80
CA ILE A 194 0.98 11.62 21.48
C ILE A 194 0.95 13.15 21.62
N ASP A 195 0.18 13.67 22.57
CA ASP A 195 0.04 15.12 22.82
C ASP A 195 1.39 15.80 23.17
N ARG A 196 2.44 15.05 23.54
CA ARG A 196 3.80 15.59 23.74
C ARG A 196 4.47 16.05 22.45
N ARG A 197 4.04 15.59 21.27
CA ARG A 197 4.50 16.16 19.99
C ARG A 197 4.23 17.67 19.92
N ALA A 198 3.18 18.16 20.58
CA ALA A 198 2.90 19.58 20.68
C ALA A 198 3.96 20.37 21.49
N ALA A 199 4.79 19.71 22.31
CA ALA A 199 5.94 20.36 22.96
C ALA A 199 7.06 20.72 21.96
N LEU A 200 7.10 20.06 20.81
CA LEU A 200 8.01 20.38 19.70
C LEU A 200 7.46 21.52 18.82
N LYS A 201 6.17 21.88 18.91
CA LYS A 201 5.59 23.00 18.14
C LYS A 201 6.26 24.33 18.52
N GLY A 202 6.74 25.06 17.52
CA GLY A 202 7.39 26.37 17.66
C GLY A 202 8.82 26.32 18.19
N SER A 203 9.34 25.13 18.52
CA SER A 203 10.70 24.91 19.02
C SER A 203 11.77 25.19 17.95
N ASP A 204 13.02 25.33 18.40
CA ASP A 204 14.19 25.31 17.51
C ASP A 204 14.29 24.00 16.71
N THR A 205 13.82 22.87 17.27
CA THR A 205 13.74 21.56 16.61
C THR A 205 12.85 21.62 15.39
N GLU A 206 11.63 22.13 15.53
CA GLU A 206 10.69 22.28 14.41
C GLU A 206 11.27 23.19 13.32
N ARG A 207 11.87 24.32 13.71
CA ARG A 207 12.50 25.24 12.75
C ARG A 207 13.60 24.55 11.96
N ARG A 208 14.55 23.88 12.64
CA ARG A 208 15.69 23.22 11.97
C ARG A 208 15.26 22.07 11.05
N LEU A 209 14.18 21.35 11.38
CA LEU A 209 13.61 20.32 10.51
C LEU A 209 12.91 20.91 9.28
N MET A 210 12.14 21.99 9.47
CA MET A 210 11.22 22.51 8.45
C MET A 210 11.77 23.71 7.66
N GLU A 211 12.92 24.30 8.00
CA GLU A 211 13.52 25.44 7.28
C GLU A 211 14.20 24.99 5.96
N SER A 212 13.42 24.44 5.02
CA SER A 212 13.87 24.05 3.67
C SER A 212 12.91 24.55 2.58
N PHE A 213 13.38 24.60 1.33
CA PHE A 213 12.54 24.93 0.18
C PHE A 213 11.44 23.89 -0.07
N GLU A 214 11.63 22.64 0.39
CA GLU A 214 10.64 21.57 0.22
C GLU A 214 9.41 21.80 1.08
N THR A 215 9.57 22.36 2.29
CA THR A 215 8.46 22.77 3.16
C THR A 215 7.53 23.76 2.46
N LEU A 216 8.07 24.67 1.64
CA LEU A 216 7.27 25.60 0.83
C LEU A 216 6.48 24.84 -0.25
N MET A 217 7.12 23.89 -0.94
CA MET A 217 6.48 23.10 -2.00
C MET A 217 5.47 22.09 -1.46
N LEU A 218 5.70 21.49 -0.29
CA LEU A 218 4.73 20.68 0.45
C LEU A 218 3.48 21.49 0.80
N ALA A 219 3.64 22.80 1.06
CA ALA A 219 2.55 23.73 1.29
C ALA A 219 1.90 24.26 -0.02
N GLY A 220 2.28 23.74 -1.20
CA GLY A 220 1.75 24.16 -2.50
C GLY A 220 2.25 25.56 -2.93
N ILE A 221 3.48 25.92 -2.57
CA ILE A 221 4.16 27.15 -3.02
C ILE A 221 5.27 26.77 -4.00
N ASP A 222 4.87 26.43 -5.23
CA ASP A 222 5.77 25.88 -6.27
C ASP A 222 6.54 26.96 -7.05
N VAL A 223 6.17 28.23 -6.84
CA VAL A 223 6.85 29.40 -7.40
C VAL A 223 7.14 30.39 -6.28
N VAL A 224 8.36 30.31 -5.75
CA VAL A 224 8.85 31.19 -4.70
C VAL A 224 9.11 32.61 -5.26
N PRO A 225 8.51 33.67 -4.70
CA PRO A 225 8.78 35.06 -5.13
C PRO A 225 10.21 35.51 -4.86
N ASP A 226 10.72 36.46 -5.65
CA ASP A 226 12.04 37.06 -5.44
C ASP A 226 12.18 37.66 -4.03
N GLY A 227 13.11 37.12 -3.25
CA GLY A 227 13.37 37.55 -1.87
C GLY A 227 12.58 36.80 -0.78
N PHE A 228 11.75 35.83 -1.15
CA PHE A 228 11.14 34.86 -0.24
C PHE A 228 11.98 33.56 -0.23
N GLY A 229 12.02 32.85 0.89
CA GLY A 229 12.77 31.60 1.02
C GLY A 229 12.50 30.86 2.33
N PRO A 230 13.35 29.87 2.68
CA PRO A 230 13.14 29.04 3.87
C PRO A 230 13.07 29.84 5.18
N ALA A 231 13.85 30.92 5.30
CA ALA A 231 13.83 31.82 6.46
C ALA A 231 12.50 32.58 6.64
N ASP A 232 11.63 32.60 5.62
CA ASP A 232 10.30 33.22 5.67
C ASP A 232 9.18 32.23 6.03
N ILE A 233 9.52 30.98 6.40
CA ILE A 233 8.57 29.95 6.82
C ILE A 233 7.92 30.36 8.16
N GLY A 234 6.70 30.86 8.06
CA GLY A 234 5.85 31.28 9.17
C GLY A 234 5.01 30.15 9.76
N ASP A 235 4.32 30.46 10.85
CA ASP A 235 3.38 29.55 11.51
C ASP A 235 2.26 29.06 10.59
N ASP A 236 1.85 29.86 9.59
CA ASP A 236 0.83 29.54 8.60
C ASP A 236 1.25 28.45 7.60
N ILE A 237 2.55 28.37 7.30
CA ILE A 237 3.13 27.29 6.48
C ILE A 237 3.33 26.06 7.36
N LEU A 238 3.92 26.22 8.55
CA LEU A 238 4.16 25.12 9.49
C LEU A 238 2.85 24.45 9.93
N ASP A 239 1.77 25.20 10.17
CA ASP A 239 0.44 24.67 10.51
C ASP A 239 -0.22 23.87 9.37
N ARG A 240 0.40 23.77 8.18
CA ARG A 240 -0.06 22.93 7.07
C ARG A 240 0.78 21.68 6.84
N VAL A 241 2.10 21.74 7.09
CA VAL A 241 3.04 20.67 6.70
C VAL A 241 3.96 20.16 7.80
N SER A 242 4.04 20.83 8.96
CA SER A 242 4.89 20.34 10.06
C SER A 242 4.30 19.08 10.69
N PRO A 243 5.12 18.03 10.90
CA PRO A 243 4.68 16.80 11.56
C PRO A 243 4.35 17.01 13.04
N PHE A 244 4.77 18.13 13.64
CA PHE A 244 4.53 18.47 15.04
C PHE A 244 3.26 19.31 15.25
N ARG A 245 2.64 19.79 14.17
CA ARG A 245 1.44 20.63 14.19
C ARG A 245 0.21 19.90 13.69
N VAL A 246 0.35 19.15 12.60
CA VAL A 246 -0.74 18.37 12.01
C VAL A 246 -0.32 16.90 11.95
N PRO A 247 -1.09 15.96 12.53
CA PRO A 247 -0.86 14.53 12.35
C PRO A 247 -0.98 14.16 10.86
N ALA A 248 -0.20 13.18 10.35
CA ALA A 248 -0.25 12.84 8.92
C ALA A 248 -1.66 12.45 8.48
N HIS A 249 -2.36 11.59 9.25
CA HIS A 249 -3.76 11.23 9.00
C HIS A 249 -4.71 12.44 8.83
N GLU A 250 -4.44 13.61 9.43
CA GLU A 250 -5.31 14.78 9.31
C GLU A 250 -5.04 15.57 8.02
N GLN A 251 -3.76 15.74 7.64
CA GLN A 251 -3.38 16.27 6.32
C GLN A 251 -4.00 15.42 5.20
N LEU A 252 -4.17 14.13 5.44
CA LEU A 252 -4.68 13.14 4.50
C LEU A 252 -6.19 12.99 4.54
N ARG A 253 -6.82 13.11 5.72
CA ARG A 253 -8.29 13.12 5.84
C ARG A 253 -8.87 14.22 4.97
N ASP A 254 -8.29 15.42 4.96
CA ASP A 254 -8.77 16.52 4.13
C ASP A 254 -8.65 16.20 2.62
N PHE A 255 -7.60 15.49 2.19
CA PHE A 255 -7.44 14.99 0.82
C PHE A 255 -8.44 13.88 0.47
N ILE A 256 -8.61 12.89 1.35
CA ILE A 256 -9.55 11.77 1.23
C ILE A 256 -10.99 12.27 1.26
N GLU A 257 -11.32 13.28 2.07
CA GLU A 257 -12.62 13.95 2.08
C GLU A 257 -12.88 14.70 0.78
N GLN A 258 -11.87 15.36 0.20
CA GLN A 258 -11.99 15.98 -1.12
C GLN A 258 -12.24 14.93 -2.22
N GLU A 259 -11.48 13.83 -2.23
CA GLU A 259 -11.68 12.73 -3.18
C GLU A 259 -13.05 12.06 -3.00
N ASN A 260 -13.46 11.77 -1.76
CA ASN A 260 -14.81 11.29 -1.44
C ASN A 260 -15.89 12.27 -1.88
N ALA A 261 -15.70 13.58 -1.74
CA ALA A 261 -16.67 14.60 -2.15
C ALA A 261 -16.76 14.76 -3.68
N ILE A 262 -15.71 14.40 -4.41
CA ILE A 262 -15.67 14.29 -5.87
C ILE A 262 -16.35 13.00 -6.31
N SER A 263 -15.97 11.86 -5.73
CA SER A 263 -16.47 10.51 -6.03
C SER A 263 -17.99 10.40 -5.78
N ARG A 264 -18.51 10.91 -4.65
CA ARG A 264 -19.96 11.01 -4.34
C ARG A 264 -20.77 11.88 -5.31
N ARG A 265 -20.14 12.52 -6.29
CA ARG A 265 -20.80 13.27 -7.38
C ARG A 265 -20.71 12.53 -8.72
N ASN A 266 -20.40 11.24 -8.68
CA ASN A 266 -20.23 10.36 -9.84
C ASN A 266 -19.11 10.89 -10.75
N VAL A 267 -17.89 11.03 -10.24
CA VAL A 267 -16.76 11.63 -10.98
C VAL A 267 -15.57 10.69 -10.99
N MET A 268 -15.41 9.95 -12.08
CA MET A 268 -14.26 9.06 -12.30
C MET A 268 -12.96 9.88 -12.43
N MET A 269 -11.98 9.57 -11.57
CA MET A 269 -10.70 10.28 -11.47
C MET A 269 -9.55 9.50 -12.14
N PRO A 270 -8.52 10.18 -12.69
CA PRO A 270 -7.42 9.51 -13.38
C PRO A 270 -6.38 8.82 -12.46
N ASN A 271 -6.03 7.57 -12.79
CA ASN A 271 -4.96 6.74 -12.21
C ASN A 271 -4.23 5.87 -13.27
N GLU A 272 -2.97 5.52 -13.04
CA GLU A 272 -2.09 4.88 -14.03
C GLU A 272 -1.11 3.90 -13.35
N PHE A 273 -1.49 2.62 -13.23
CA PHE A 273 -0.60 1.52 -12.80
C PHE A 273 -0.05 0.71 -14.00
N ILE A 274 0.84 -0.25 -13.70
CA ILE A 274 1.76 -0.97 -14.57
C ILE A 274 2.06 -2.31 -13.91
N ASP A 275 1.69 -3.39 -14.57
CA ASP A 275 1.99 -4.76 -14.19
C ASP A 275 2.51 -5.54 -15.41
N ASN A 276 2.61 -6.86 -15.27
CA ASN A 276 2.96 -7.76 -16.36
C ASN A 276 1.78 -8.09 -17.29
N SER A 277 0.52 -7.83 -16.92
CA SER A 277 -0.64 -7.90 -17.83
C SER A 277 -0.59 -6.80 -18.90
N VAL A 278 0.12 -5.70 -18.67
CA VAL A 278 0.53 -4.78 -19.75
C VAL A 278 1.35 -5.51 -20.83
N LEU A 279 2.23 -6.46 -20.46
CA LEU A 279 2.96 -7.28 -21.44
C LEU A 279 2.01 -8.15 -22.26
N PHE A 280 0.95 -8.70 -21.65
CA PHE A 280 -0.09 -9.44 -22.38
C PHE A 280 -0.74 -8.55 -23.44
N PHE A 281 -1.19 -7.34 -23.07
CA PHE A 281 -1.73 -6.39 -24.04
C PHE A 281 -0.72 -6.11 -25.16
N VAL A 282 0.52 -5.74 -24.84
CA VAL A 282 1.52 -5.41 -25.86
C VAL A 282 1.78 -6.61 -26.78
N ASN A 283 1.93 -7.82 -26.24
CA ASN A 283 2.17 -9.04 -27.00
C ASN A 283 1.03 -9.37 -27.99
N GLN A 284 -0.24 -9.21 -27.61
CA GLN A 284 -1.38 -9.38 -28.51
C GLN A 284 -1.42 -8.33 -29.64
N HIS A 285 -0.84 -7.15 -29.39
CA HIS A 285 -0.99 -5.97 -30.23
C HIS A 285 0.28 -5.60 -31.05
N LYS A 286 1.42 -6.30 -30.87
CA LYS A 286 2.72 -6.02 -31.55
C LYS A 286 2.66 -5.80 -33.07
N ASN A 287 1.73 -6.48 -33.75
CA ASN A 287 1.58 -6.43 -35.20
C ASN A 287 0.64 -5.31 -35.69
N TRP A 288 0.13 -4.44 -34.81
CA TRP A 288 -0.80 -3.39 -35.17
C TRP A 288 -0.06 -2.14 -35.68
N PRO A 289 -0.48 -1.52 -36.81
CA PRO A 289 0.01 -0.20 -37.17
C PRO A 289 -0.30 0.84 -36.08
N ARG A 290 0.58 1.82 -35.85
CA ARG A 290 0.43 2.85 -34.79
C ARG A 290 -0.96 3.48 -34.74
N ALA A 291 -1.50 3.91 -35.87
CA ALA A 291 -2.85 4.47 -35.93
C ALA A 291 -3.94 3.49 -35.44
N ARG A 292 -3.80 2.19 -35.73
CA ARG A 292 -4.72 1.15 -35.24
C ARG A 292 -4.60 0.99 -33.72
N LEU A 293 -3.39 1.03 -33.18
CA LEU A 293 -3.13 0.98 -31.73
C LEU A 293 -3.77 2.18 -31.00
N GLU A 294 -3.51 3.40 -31.48
CA GLU A 294 -4.07 4.63 -30.91
C GLU A 294 -5.60 4.63 -30.93
N ILE A 295 -6.21 4.16 -32.01
CA ILE A 295 -7.68 4.02 -32.12
C ILE A 295 -8.20 2.90 -31.23
N GLY A 296 -7.47 1.78 -31.09
CA GLY A 296 -7.80 0.68 -30.19
C GLY A 296 -7.84 1.11 -28.74
N LEU A 297 -6.78 1.79 -28.27
CA LEU A 297 -6.68 2.35 -26.92
C LEU A 297 -7.75 3.42 -26.67
N ASN A 298 -7.94 4.36 -27.61
CA ASN A 298 -9.02 5.35 -27.51
C ASN A 298 -10.39 4.67 -27.36
N ARG A 299 -10.65 3.62 -28.13
CA ARG A 299 -11.92 2.88 -28.06
C ARG A 299 -12.08 2.13 -26.74
N LEU A 300 -11.03 1.48 -26.24
CA LEU A 300 -11.01 0.77 -24.96
C LEU A 300 -11.33 1.73 -23.80
N LEU A 301 -10.51 2.77 -23.65
CA LEU A 301 -10.64 3.78 -22.61
C LEU A 301 -12.01 4.49 -22.66
N TYR A 302 -12.43 4.92 -23.85
CA TYR A 302 -13.74 5.55 -24.02
C TYR A 302 -14.91 4.60 -23.72
N PHE A 303 -14.79 3.30 -24.05
CA PHE A 303 -15.84 2.32 -23.80
C PHE A 303 -16.00 2.03 -22.31
N HIS A 304 -14.91 1.85 -21.56
CA HIS A 304 -14.97 1.60 -20.12
C HIS A 304 -15.54 2.80 -19.36
N THR A 305 -15.04 4.01 -19.63
CA THR A 305 -15.63 5.23 -19.05
C THR A 305 -17.08 5.42 -19.50
N GLN A 306 -17.44 5.14 -20.76
CA GLN A 306 -18.83 5.19 -21.22
C GLN A 306 -19.71 4.22 -20.41
N LEU A 307 -19.25 2.99 -20.17
CA LEU A 307 -20.03 1.97 -19.49
C LEU A 307 -20.27 2.33 -18.02
N HIS A 308 -19.22 2.78 -17.33
CA HIS A 308 -19.26 3.32 -15.96
C HIS A 308 -20.28 4.47 -15.82
N GLU A 309 -20.17 5.51 -16.66
CA GLU A 309 -21.08 6.66 -16.59
C GLU A 309 -22.53 6.32 -17.00
N LEU A 310 -22.72 5.30 -17.86
CA LEU A 310 -24.05 4.77 -18.18
C LEU A 310 -24.63 3.94 -17.03
N GLY A 311 -23.80 3.22 -16.28
CA GLY A 311 -24.17 2.51 -15.05
C GLY A 311 -24.80 3.45 -14.03
N HIS A 312 -24.14 4.58 -13.74
CA HIS A 312 -24.73 5.65 -12.93
C HIS A 312 -26.06 6.18 -13.51
N CYS A 313 -26.14 6.37 -14.82
CA CYS A 313 -27.37 6.80 -15.49
C CYS A 313 -28.51 5.77 -15.43
N LEU A 314 -28.23 4.52 -15.02
CA LEU A 314 -29.18 3.46 -14.72
C LEU A 314 -29.39 3.23 -13.22
N GLY A 315 -28.69 3.96 -12.35
CA GLY A 315 -28.84 3.91 -10.89
C GLY A 315 -27.77 3.10 -10.15
N LEU A 316 -26.76 2.57 -10.85
CA LEU A 316 -25.60 1.96 -10.17
C LEU A 316 -24.80 3.02 -9.40
N ARG A 317 -24.31 2.62 -8.24
CA ARG A 317 -23.31 3.36 -7.45
C ARG A 317 -21.93 2.81 -7.81
N HIS A 318 -20.88 3.48 -7.33
CA HIS A 318 -19.57 2.83 -7.27
C HIS A 318 -19.64 1.57 -6.42
N ASP A 319 -18.86 0.57 -6.82
CA ASP A 319 -18.64 -0.65 -6.07
C ASP A 319 -17.13 -0.89 -5.91
N PHE A 320 -16.62 -0.49 -4.75
CA PHE A 320 -15.26 -0.67 -4.28
C PHE A 320 -15.08 -2.01 -3.53
N GLY A 321 -16.03 -2.94 -3.66
CA GLY A 321 -15.91 -4.33 -3.22
C GLY A 321 -15.61 -5.30 -4.38
N ALA A 322 -15.76 -4.82 -5.62
CA ALA A 322 -15.66 -5.63 -6.82
C ALA A 322 -14.23 -6.09 -7.11
N SER A 323 -13.21 -5.30 -6.72
CA SER A 323 -11.78 -5.69 -6.74
C SER A 323 -11.43 -6.88 -5.86
N ALA A 324 -12.32 -7.23 -4.91
CA ALA A 324 -12.17 -8.27 -3.89
C ALA A 324 -13.24 -9.38 -4.02
N ASP A 325 -14.10 -9.33 -5.03
CA ASP A 325 -15.28 -10.20 -5.19
C ASP A 325 -14.96 -11.51 -5.94
N THR A 326 -14.01 -12.28 -5.38
CA THR A 326 -13.41 -13.48 -6.00
C THR A 326 -14.39 -14.59 -6.40
N GLY A 327 -15.61 -14.60 -5.83
CA GLY A 327 -16.70 -15.50 -6.21
C GLY A 327 -17.49 -15.08 -7.47
N ASN A 328 -17.23 -13.89 -8.00
CA ASN A 328 -17.99 -13.25 -9.10
C ASN A 328 -17.11 -12.62 -10.19
N TYR A 329 -15.85 -13.03 -10.29
CA TYR A 329 -14.94 -12.65 -11.38
C TYR A 329 -15.38 -13.23 -12.75
N ASP A 330 -14.68 -12.82 -13.81
CA ASP A 330 -14.87 -13.35 -15.17
C ASP A 330 -14.43 -14.83 -15.26
N ASP A 331 -14.99 -15.59 -16.21
CA ASP A 331 -14.74 -17.03 -16.35
C ASP A 331 -13.25 -17.36 -16.61
N GLU A 332 -12.59 -16.51 -17.39
CA GLU A 332 -11.16 -16.59 -17.70
C GLU A 332 -10.27 -16.55 -16.44
N TYR A 333 -10.64 -15.83 -15.37
CA TYR A 333 -9.89 -15.84 -14.11
C TYR A 333 -9.76 -17.27 -13.57
N TYR A 334 -10.88 -17.98 -13.44
CA TYR A 334 -10.88 -19.36 -12.91
C TYR A 334 -10.19 -20.33 -13.87
N HIS A 335 -10.24 -20.09 -15.19
CA HIS A 335 -9.51 -20.90 -16.17
C HIS A 335 -7.99 -20.70 -16.09
N ILE A 336 -7.51 -19.46 -16.08
CA ILE A 336 -6.09 -19.12 -15.94
C ILE A 336 -5.56 -19.64 -14.60
N ASN A 337 -6.32 -19.45 -13.52
CA ASN A 337 -5.94 -19.90 -12.19
C ASN A 337 -5.77 -21.44 -12.12
N ARG A 338 -6.74 -22.22 -12.60
CA ARG A 338 -6.61 -23.71 -12.63
C ARG A 338 -5.50 -24.20 -13.56
N GLN A 339 -5.10 -23.40 -14.56
CA GLN A 339 -3.98 -23.70 -15.45
C GLN A 339 -2.62 -23.38 -14.81
N PHE A 340 -2.54 -22.33 -13.99
CA PHE A 340 -1.33 -21.85 -13.32
C PHE A 340 -1.57 -21.66 -11.82
N PRO A 341 -1.86 -22.74 -11.07
CA PRO A 341 -2.14 -22.63 -9.64
C PRO A 341 -0.92 -22.11 -8.89
N LEU A 342 -1.15 -21.31 -7.86
CA LEU A 342 -0.09 -20.89 -6.94
C LEU A 342 0.48 -22.11 -6.21
N PRO A 343 1.80 -22.14 -5.90
CA PRO A 343 2.37 -23.18 -5.05
C PRO A 343 1.79 -23.09 -3.64
N ASN A 344 1.52 -24.23 -3.01
CA ASN A 344 1.20 -24.29 -1.59
C ASN A 344 2.53 -24.28 -0.77
N PRO A 345 2.68 -23.43 0.26
CA PRO A 345 3.91 -23.32 1.05
C PRO A 345 4.23 -24.56 1.88
N ALA A 346 3.25 -25.34 2.34
CA ALA A 346 3.48 -26.60 3.07
C ALA A 346 4.13 -27.70 2.21
N ALA A 347 4.26 -27.49 0.89
CA ALA A 347 5.09 -28.34 0.02
C ALA A 347 6.60 -27.99 0.08
N TYR A 348 6.98 -26.90 0.75
CA TYR A 348 8.34 -26.38 0.85
C TYR A 348 8.92 -26.47 2.27
N ASP A 349 8.08 -26.53 3.31
CA ASP A 349 8.46 -26.96 4.67
C ASP A 349 8.92 -28.43 4.60
N VAL A 350 10.23 -28.64 4.60
CA VAL A 350 10.85 -29.99 4.53
C VAL A 350 11.68 -30.33 5.76
N ASP A 351 11.98 -29.37 6.62
CA ASP A 351 12.66 -29.62 7.90
C ASP A 351 11.72 -29.83 9.10
N GLY A 352 10.45 -29.39 9.01
CA GLY A 352 9.42 -29.59 10.04
C GLY A 352 9.50 -28.62 11.23
N THR A 353 10.28 -27.54 11.09
CA THR A 353 10.25 -26.37 11.99
C THR A 353 9.02 -25.52 11.64
N PRO A 354 8.33 -24.89 12.62
CA PRO A 354 7.19 -24.03 12.31
C PRO A 354 7.56 -22.84 11.39
N GLY A 355 7.06 -22.89 10.15
CA GLY A 355 7.32 -21.90 9.10
C GLY A 355 8.58 -22.19 8.28
N LEU A 356 8.60 -21.68 7.04
CA LEU A 356 9.69 -21.91 6.09
C LEU A 356 11.01 -21.30 6.57
N ASN A 357 12.09 -22.09 6.59
CA ASN A 357 13.44 -21.57 6.78
C ASN A 357 13.88 -20.73 5.56
N ALA A 358 14.99 -19.98 5.68
CA ALA A 358 15.48 -19.09 4.62
C ALA A 358 15.61 -19.75 3.23
N THR A 359 16.05 -21.02 3.17
CA THR A 359 16.22 -21.74 1.89
C THR A 359 14.89 -22.20 1.31
N GLU A 360 14.01 -22.72 2.17
CA GLU A 360 12.66 -23.18 1.79
C GLU A 360 11.78 -22.03 1.32
N GLN A 361 11.85 -20.90 2.02
CA GLN A 361 11.15 -19.65 1.71
C GLN A 361 11.61 -19.08 0.36
N ILE A 362 12.93 -19.00 0.09
CA ILE A 362 13.46 -18.58 -1.21
C ILE A 362 12.97 -19.52 -2.33
N ALA A 363 12.93 -20.83 -2.09
CA ALA A 363 12.45 -21.81 -3.06
C ALA A 363 10.94 -21.68 -3.34
N PHE A 364 10.14 -21.44 -2.29
CA PHE A 364 8.72 -21.16 -2.39
C PHE A 364 8.44 -19.87 -3.17
N GLU A 365 9.14 -18.78 -2.84
CA GLU A 365 8.94 -17.48 -3.49
C GLU A 365 9.35 -17.49 -4.95
N ALA A 366 10.47 -18.15 -5.30
CA ALA A 366 10.83 -18.35 -6.69
C ALA A 366 9.77 -19.14 -7.49
N ALA A 367 9.09 -20.11 -6.87
CA ALA A 367 7.99 -20.83 -7.48
C ALA A 367 6.71 -19.99 -7.57
N LEU A 368 6.45 -19.13 -6.57
CA LEU A 368 5.29 -18.26 -6.50
C LEU A 368 5.35 -17.14 -7.53
N ASP A 369 6.48 -16.43 -7.60
CA ASP A 369 6.72 -15.37 -8.58
C ASP A 369 6.64 -15.94 -10.01
N GLU A 370 7.18 -17.14 -10.25
CA GLU A 370 7.08 -17.82 -11.55
C GLU A 370 5.66 -18.34 -11.88
N ALA A 371 4.81 -18.60 -10.88
CA ALA A 371 3.40 -18.90 -11.07
C ALA A 371 2.59 -17.63 -11.38
N ARG A 372 2.77 -16.56 -10.58
CA ARG A 372 2.17 -15.24 -10.81
C ARG A 372 2.53 -14.67 -12.18
N ARG A 373 3.81 -14.67 -12.54
CA ARG A 373 4.28 -14.24 -13.87
C ARG A 373 3.57 -14.97 -15.02
N LYS A 374 3.19 -16.24 -14.84
CA LYS A 374 2.37 -16.98 -15.83
C LYS A 374 0.90 -16.57 -15.82
N ARG A 375 0.29 -16.33 -14.65
CA ARG A 375 -1.08 -15.79 -14.53
C ARG A 375 -1.16 -14.41 -15.21
N GLU A 376 -0.23 -13.51 -14.91
CA GLU A 376 -0.13 -12.15 -15.48
C GLU A 376 0.17 -12.18 -16.99
N LEU A 377 1.10 -13.03 -17.47
CA LEU A 377 1.34 -13.22 -18.91
C LEU A 377 0.18 -13.88 -19.67
N ALA A 378 -0.77 -14.51 -18.96
CA ALA A 378 -2.03 -14.99 -19.50
C ALA A 378 -3.15 -13.93 -19.44
N GLY A 379 -2.90 -12.76 -18.83
CA GLY A 379 -3.84 -11.64 -18.73
C GLY A 379 -4.79 -11.69 -17.54
N ILE A 380 -4.45 -12.40 -16.45
CA ILE A 380 -5.38 -12.63 -15.33
C ILE A 380 -5.96 -11.33 -14.74
N ASP A 381 -5.16 -10.28 -14.64
CA ASP A 381 -5.54 -9.03 -13.98
C ASP A 381 -6.66 -8.30 -14.73
N THR A 382 -6.86 -8.64 -16.01
CA THR A 382 -7.95 -8.14 -16.85
C THR A 382 -9.32 -8.75 -16.52
N HIS A 383 -9.38 -9.72 -15.61
CA HIS A 383 -10.56 -10.54 -15.29
C HIS A 383 -10.92 -10.57 -13.79
N MET A 384 -10.25 -9.77 -12.96
CA MET A 384 -10.31 -9.81 -11.49
C MET A 384 -11.11 -8.64 -10.91
N ASP A 385 -12.31 -8.42 -11.43
CA ASP A 385 -13.20 -7.33 -11.03
C ASP A 385 -14.64 -7.73 -11.36
N SER A 386 -15.58 -7.63 -10.40
CA SER A 386 -16.98 -8.03 -10.63
C SER A 386 -17.88 -6.90 -11.14
N SER A 387 -17.38 -5.65 -11.22
CA SER A 387 -18.14 -4.45 -11.60
C SER A 387 -17.30 -3.45 -12.39
N VAL A 388 -17.86 -2.81 -13.42
CA VAL A 388 -17.23 -1.64 -14.06
C VAL A 388 -17.29 -0.38 -13.19
N MET A 389 -18.01 -0.42 -12.05
CA MET A 389 -18.21 0.70 -11.14
C MET A 389 -17.07 0.85 -10.11
N GLU A 390 -16.08 -0.04 -10.15
CA GLU A 390 -14.81 0.04 -9.43
C GLU A 390 -13.88 1.13 -10.01
N TYR A 391 -13.02 1.71 -9.16
CA TYR A 391 -11.88 2.52 -9.57
C TYR A 391 -10.60 1.67 -9.56
N ASN A 392 -10.47 0.78 -10.54
CA ASN A 392 -9.25 -0.01 -10.71
C ASN A 392 -8.03 0.90 -10.98
N ALA A 393 -6.84 0.40 -10.61
CA ALA A 393 -5.59 1.13 -10.78
C ALA A 393 -5.09 1.18 -12.24
N GLN A 394 -5.68 0.37 -13.12
CA GLN A 394 -5.13 -0.02 -14.42
C GLN A 394 -5.78 0.73 -15.59
N TRP A 395 -4.98 1.10 -16.59
CA TRP A 395 -5.54 1.79 -17.77
C TRP A 395 -6.24 0.83 -18.76
N TYR A 396 -5.93 -0.47 -18.71
CA TYR A 396 -6.46 -1.45 -19.68
C TYR A 396 -7.85 -2.01 -19.28
N GLY A 397 -8.30 -1.77 -18.04
CA GLY A 397 -9.58 -2.24 -17.49
C GLY A 397 -9.58 -3.71 -17.06
N ARG A 398 -10.36 -4.03 -16.03
CA ARG A 398 -10.41 -5.37 -15.40
C ARG A 398 -11.70 -6.16 -15.67
N THR A 399 -12.47 -5.72 -16.66
CA THR A 399 -13.62 -6.42 -17.26
C THR A 399 -13.50 -6.31 -18.79
N VAL A 400 -13.31 -7.41 -19.51
CA VAL A 400 -12.68 -7.36 -20.86
C VAL A 400 -13.66 -7.10 -22.01
N THR A 401 -14.94 -7.44 -21.87
CA THR A 401 -15.89 -7.39 -23.01
C THR A 401 -17.29 -6.88 -22.74
N GLU A 402 -17.80 -7.01 -21.51
CA GLU A 402 -19.18 -6.66 -21.14
C GLU A 402 -19.20 -5.94 -19.77
N ALA A 403 -20.39 -5.64 -19.23
CA ALA A 403 -20.50 -5.18 -17.85
C ALA A 403 -20.21 -6.33 -16.89
N GLY A 404 -19.71 -6.02 -15.68
CA GLY A 404 -19.36 -7.04 -14.70
C GLY A 404 -20.58 -7.82 -14.18
N ARG A 405 -20.35 -8.99 -13.58
CA ARG A 405 -21.43 -9.83 -13.03
C ARG A 405 -22.30 -9.07 -12.04
N TYR A 406 -21.69 -8.26 -11.16
CA TYR A 406 -22.42 -7.40 -10.22
C TYR A 406 -23.30 -6.38 -10.96
N ASP A 407 -22.79 -5.71 -11.99
CA ASP A 407 -23.55 -4.70 -12.75
C ASP A 407 -24.82 -5.32 -13.36
N ILE A 408 -24.68 -6.52 -13.93
CA ILE A 408 -25.78 -7.27 -14.53
C ILE A 408 -26.77 -7.71 -13.45
N ALA A 409 -26.30 -8.21 -12.30
CA ALA A 409 -27.15 -8.60 -11.17
C ALA A 409 -27.90 -7.40 -10.58
N ALA A 410 -27.22 -6.29 -10.30
CA ALA A 410 -27.82 -5.08 -9.74
C ALA A 410 -28.86 -4.45 -10.67
N LEU A 411 -28.62 -4.43 -11.99
CA LEU A 411 -29.61 -3.97 -12.96
C LEU A 411 -30.79 -4.93 -13.11
N SER A 412 -30.54 -6.25 -13.10
CA SER A 412 -31.59 -7.27 -13.16
C SER A 412 -32.49 -7.26 -11.93
N PHE A 413 -31.91 -6.98 -10.76
CA PHE A 413 -32.62 -6.77 -9.51
C PHE A 413 -33.44 -5.47 -9.57
N GLY A 414 -32.80 -4.33 -9.84
CA GLY A 414 -33.43 -3.01 -9.82
C GLY A 414 -34.52 -2.77 -10.87
N TYR A 415 -34.48 -3.47 -12.01
CA TYR A 415 -35.46 -3.32 -13.10
C TYR A 415 -36.37 -4.53 -13.33
N GLY A 416 -36.04 -5.72 -12.80
CA GLY A 416 -36.81 -6.96 -12.99
C GLY A 416 -37.30 -7.64 -11.71
N ASP A 417 -36.87 -7.18 -10.53
CA ASP A 417 -36.86 -7.94 -9.28
C ASP A 417 -36.29 -9.36 -9.49
N LEU A 418 -35.17 -9.49 -10.21
CA LEU A 418 -34.49 -10.76 -10.47
C LEU A 418 -33.15 -10.83 -9.72
N VAL A 419 -32.89 -11.96 -9.08
CA VAL A 419 -31.68 -12.25 -8.30
C VAL A 419 -31.11 -13.60 -8.73
N GLU A 420 -29.78 -13.76 -8.69
CA GLU A 420 -29.14 -15.02 -9.08
C GLU A 420 -29.14 -16.04 -7.94
N VAL A 421 -29.27 -17.32 -8.31
CA VAL A 421 -28.96 -18.47 -7.46
C VAL A 421 -28.12 -19.47 -8.26
N TYR A 422 -27.19 -20.17 -7.61
CA TYR A 422 -26.45 -21.25 -8.24
C TYR A 422 -27.35 -22.48 -8.45
N GLU A 423 -27.34 -23.07 -9.64
CA GLU A 423 -28.01 -24.32 -9.98
C GLU A 423 -27.04 -25.51 -9.82
N ASN A 424 -26.81 -25.91 -8.57
CA ASN A 424 -25.87 -26.97 -8.19
C ASN A 424 -26.43 -28.38 -8.46
N THR A 425 -26.68 -28.67 -9.74
CA THR A 425 -27.20 -29.96 -10.23
C THR A 425 -26.31 -31.15 -9.87
N ASP A 426 -24.98 -30.98 -9.90
CA ASP A 426 -23.98 -32.01 -9.58
C ASP A 426 -23.76 -32.23 -8.08
N ARG A 427 -24.37 -31.42 -7.19
CA ARG A 427 -24.23 -31.51 -5.74
C ARG A 427 -22.78 -31.34 -5.24
N ARG A 428 -22.06 -30.38 -5.83
CA ARG A 428 -20.76 -29.87 -5.33
C ARG A 428 -20.92 -29.33 -3.91
N ASP A 429 -19.84 -29.31 -3.15
CA ASP A 429 -19.81 -28.60 -1.87
C ASP A 429 -19.83 -27.08 -2.13
N VAL A 430 -20.38 -26.30 -1.21
CA VAL A 430 -20.49 -24.83 -1.37
C VAL A 430 -19.12 -24.17 -1.47
N ALA A 431 -18.09 -24.80 -0.91
CA ALA A 431 -16.70 -24.36 -1.00
C ALA A 431 -16.06 -24.66 -2.38
N ASP A 432 -16.59 -25.64 -3.13
CA ASP A 432 -16.09 -26.06 -4.44
C ASP A 432 -16.77 -25.32 -5.63
N ILE A 433 -17.74 -24.42 -5.41
CA ILE A 433 -18.49 -23.79 -6.51
C ILE A 433 -17.79 -22.55 -7.07
N ASP A 434 -17.80 -22.42 -8.40
CA ASP A 434 -17.39 -21.22 -9.11
C ASP A 434 -18.29 -20.99 -10.35
N PRO A 435 -18.34 -19.78 -10.94
CA PRO A 435 -19.20 -19.45 -12.09
C PRO A 435 -19.01 -20.34 -13.32
N THR A 436 -17.82 -20.91 -13.51
CA THR A 436 -17.49 -21.79 -14.65
C THR A 436 -17.89 -23.25 -14.41
N ASN A 437 -18.01 -23.66 -13.14
CA ASN A 437 -18.24 -25.05 -12.75
C ASN A 437 -19.69 -25.30 -12.32
N THR A 438 -20.42 -24.27 -11.88
CA THR A 438 -21.80 -24.34 -11.43
C THR A 438 -22.60 -23.20 -12.06
N GLY A 439 -23.64 -23.56 -12.84
CA GLY A 439 -24.46 -22.59 -13.54
C GLY A 439 -25.25 -21.68 -12.60
N ARG A 440 -25.67 -20.52 -13.09
CA ARG A 440 -26.55 -19.58 -12.37
C ARG A 440 -27.91 -19.48 -13.04
N ALA A 441 -28.94 -19.29 -12.23
CA ALA A 441 -30.32 -19.16 -12.66
C ALA A 441 -30.98 -17.96 -11.96
N TRP A 442 -31.86 -17.24 -12.68
CA TRP A 442 -32.57 -16.09 -12.13
C TRP A 442 -33.80 -16.55 -11.36
N ALA A 443 -33.89 -16.19 -10.08
CA ALA A 443 -35.10 -16.29 -9.26
C ALA A 443 -35.80 -14.92 -9.17
N LYS A 444 -37.12 -14.91 -9.00
CA LYS A 444 -37.89 -13.72 -8.65
C LYS A 444 -37.63 -13.38 -7.19
N TYR A 445 -37.14 -12.17 -6.93
CA TYR A 445 -37.00 -11.60 -5.60
C TYR A 445 -38.37 -11.26 -5.01
N TYR A 446 -38.47 -11.38 -3.69
CA TYR A 446 -39.59 -10.90 -2.90
C TYR A 446 -39.10 -10.29 -1.58
N GLN A 447 -39.62 -9.11 -1.27
CA GLN A 447 -39.44 -8.49 0.04
C GLN A 447 -40.30 -9.23 1.08
N GLY A 448 -39.76 -9.39 2.30
CA GLY A 448 -40.49 -9.90 3.46
C GLY A 448 -40.73 -8.84 4.54
N GLY A 449 -41.30 -9.28 5.67
CA GLY A 449 -41.61 -8.43 6.82
C GLY A 449 -43.07 -8.01 6.97
N GLU A 450 -43.94 -8.30 5.99
CA GLU A 450 -45.37 -8.06 6.08
C GLU A 450 -46.02 -8.95 7.15
N ALA A 451 -46.95 -8.41 7.95
CA ALA A 451 -47.63 -9.18 8.98
C ALA A 451 -48.56 -10.25 8.38
N CYS A 452 -48.46 -11.47 8.90
CA CYS A 452 -49.21 -12.64 8.42
C CYS A 452 -49.83 -13.44 9.58
N ALA A 453 -50.78 -14.33 9.27
CA ALA A 453 -51.26 -15.38 10.17
C ALA A 453 -51.08 -16.78 9.57
N VAL A 454 -51.13 -16.90 8.25
CA VAL A 454 -50.86 -18.12 7.46
C VAL A 454 -50.05 -17.80 6.20
N ASP A 455 -49.42 -18.80 5.59
CA ASP A 455 -48.57 -18.61 4.39
C ASP A 455 -49.34 -17.95 3.22
N ALA A 456 -50.64 -18.26 3.07
CA ALA A 456 -51.50 -17.66 2.05
C ALA A 456 -51.76 -16.15 2.23
N ASP A 457 -51.44 -15.57 3.39
CA ASP A 457 -51.46 -14.12 3.59
C ASP A 457 -50.24 -13.44 2.92
N CYS A 458 -49.14 -14.18 2.72
CA CYS A 458 -47.93 -13.70 2.07
C CYS A 458 -48.09 -13.67 0.56
N ALA A 459 -47.70 -12.55 -0.08
CA ALA A 459 -47.99 -12.31 -1.48
C ALA A 459 -47.30 -13.32 -2.42
N PHE A 460 -46.07 -13.69 -2.10
CA PHE A 460 -45.24 -14.60 -2.89
C PHE A 460 -45.11 -16.00 -2.27
N SER A 461 -46.11 -16.45 -1.49
CA SER A 461 -46.27 -17.87 -1.17
C SER A 461 -46.87 -18.62 -2.37
N THR A 462 -46.85 -19.95 -2.33
CA THR A 462 -47.39 -20.81 -3.40
C THR A 462 -48.91 -20.66 -3.62
N GLU A 463 -49.64 -20.16 -2.63
CA GLU A 463 -51.08 -19.83 -2.72
C GLU A 463 -51.35 -18.31 -2.65
N GLY A 464 -50.29 -17.50 -2.63
CA GLY A 464 -50.33 -16.05 -2.43
C GLY A 464 -50.87 -15.27 -3.63
N SER A 465 -51.21 -13.99 -3.39
CA SER A 465 -51.82 -13.10 -4.39
C SER A 465 -50.93 -12.77 -5.60
N ARG A 466 -49.61 -12.92 -5.46
CA ARG A 466 -48.57 -12.73 -6.49
C ARG A 466 -47.83 -14.04 -6.83
N SER A 467 -48.36 -15.20 -6.42
CA SER A 467 -47.82 -16.53 -6.73
C SER A 467 -47.50 -16.75 -8.22
N GLY A 468 -48.31 -16.17 -9.12
CA GLY A 468 -48.09 -16.23 -10.58
C GLY A 468 -46.95 -15.37 -11.14
N GLU A 469 -46.24 -14.61 -10.29
CA GLU A 469 -45.02 -13.86 -10.65
C GLU A 469 -43.74 -14.61 -10.27
N LEU A 470 -43.85 -15.68 -9.47
CA LEU A 470 -42.75 -16.61 -9.20
C LEU A 470 -42.42 -17.38 -10.47
N ASN A 471 -41.14 -17.57 -10.75
CA ASN A 471 -40.68 -18.32 -11.91
C ASN A 471 -40.39 -19.79 -11.56
N ASP A 472 -40.05 -20.61 -12.57
CA ASP A 472 -39.78 -22.03 -12.37
C ASP A 472 -38.63 -22.29 -11.38
N VAL A 473 -37.63 -21.39 -11.29
CA VAL A 473 -36.48 -21.49 -10.38
C VAL A 473 -36.91 -21.29 -8.92
N ASN A 474 -37.78 -20.32 -8.64
CA ASN A 474 -38.39 -20.17 -7.31
C ASN A 474 -39.09 -21.46 -6.88
N LEU A 475 -39.91 -22.02 -7.79
CA LEU A 475 -40.73 -23.19 -7.52
C LEU A 475 -39.92 -24.48 -7.40
N SER A 476 -38.81 -24.62 -8.13
CA SER A 476 -37.90 -25.77 -8.03
C SER A 476 -36.97 -25.72 -6.82
N ALA A 477 -36.57 -24.51 -6.41
CA ALA A 477 -35.73 -24.28 -5.22
C ALA A 477 -36.52 -24.28 -3.91
N GLY A 478 -37.83 -24.02 -3.97
CA GLY A 478 -38.66 -23.78 -2.78
C GLY A 478 -38.54 -22.35 -2.23
N LEU A 479 -37.99 -21.42 -3.02
CA LEU A 479 -37.85 -19.99 -2.71
C LEU A 479 -39.19 -19.30 -2.91
N THR A 480 -40.09 -19.47 -1.94
CA THR A 480 -41.42 -18.87 -1.86
C THR A 480 -41.72 -18.47 -0.43
N GLN A 481 -42.39 -17.34 -0.22
CA GLN A 481 -42.65 -16.82 1.13
C GLN A 481 -43.42 -17.79 2.02
N SER A 482 -43.02 -17.83 3.29
CA SER A 482 -43.73 -18.51 4.38
C SER A 482 -44.00 -17.55 5.54
N CYS A 483 -45.02 -17.85 6.35
CA CYS A 483 -45.41 -17.02 7.48
C CYS A 483 -44.63 -17.44 8.74
N VAL A 484 -43.50 -16.78 9.00
CA VAL A 484 -42.53 -17.12 10.05
C VAL A 484 -42.72 -16.29 11.33
N PRO A 485 -42.28 -16.80 12.51
CA PRO A 485 -42.18 -15.99 13.73
C PRO A 485 -41.33 -14.73 13.52
N HIS A 486 -41.78 -13.57 13.99
CA HIS A 486 -40.97 -12.34 13.93
C HIS A 486 -39.65 -12.52 14.72
N PRO A 487 -38.46 -12.14 14.20
CA PRO A 487 -37.16 -12.43 14.82
C PRO A 487 -37.01 -11.84 16.22
N ASN A 488 -37.52 -10.62 16.45
CA ASN A 488 -37.59 -9.99 17.79
C ASN A 488 -38.64 -10.61 18.76
N GLY A 489 -39.25 -11.75 18.42
CA GLY A 489 -40.14 -12.53 19.28
C GLY A 489 -41.62 -12.47 18.89
N GLU A 490 -42.19 -13.63 18.54
CA GLU A 490 -43.59 -13.79 18.10
C GLU A 490 -44.62 -13.28 19.12
N THR A 491 -44.39 -13.50 20.42
CA THR A 491 -45.32 -13.06 21.48
C THR A 491 -45.53 -11.55 21.53
N THR A 492 -44.54 -10.77 21.06
CA THR A 492 -44.56 -9.30 21.12
C THR A 492 -44.86 -8.68 19.75
N HIS A 493 -44.37 -9.29 18.67
CA HIS A 493 -44.40 -8.72 17.32
C HIS A 493 -45.20 -9.54 16.29
N GLY A 494 -45.73 -10.70 16.67
CA GLY A 494 -46.52 -11.57 15.78
C GLY A 494 -45.69 -12.38 14.79
N ARG A 495 -46.29 -12.71 13.65
CA ARG A 495 -45.64 -13.42 12.54
C ARG A 495 -45.52 -12.49 11.33
N ILE A 496 -44.49 -12.71 10.54
CA ILE A 496 -44.18 -11.96 9.32
C ILE A 496 -43.90 -12.90 8.15
N CYS A 497 -44.10 -12.43 6.94
CA CYS A 497 -43.66 -13.13 5.74
C CYS A 497 -42.13 -13.16 5.66
N SER A 498 -41.56 -14.30 5.29
CA SER A 498 -40.11 -14.43 5.04
C SER A 498 -39.65 -13.54 3.88
N GLY A 499 -38.38 -13.11 3.95
CA GLY A 499 -37.71 -12.44 2.83
C GLY A 499 -36.92 -13.43 1.99
N PHE A 500 -36.65 -13.08 0.73
CA PHE A 500 -35.86 -13.92 -0.17
C PHE A 500 -34.49 -14.28 0.42
N ASP A 501 -33.81 -13.30 1.03
CA ASP A 501 -32.44 -13.43 1.53
C ASP A 501 -32.35 -14.45 2.70
N ASP A 502 -33.32 -14.42 3.61
CA ASP A 502 -33.46 -15.41 4.69
C ASP A 502 -33.76 -16.82 4.13
N ASP A 503 -34.66 -16.90 3.15
CA ASP A 503 -35.11 -18.17 2.54
C ASP A 503 -33.98 -18.83 1.72
N VAL A 504 -33.15 -18.05 1.01
CA VAL A 504 -32.03 -18.57 0.20
C VAL A 504 -30.84 -18.96 1.07
N ALA A 505 -30.52 -18.19 2.11
CA ALA A 505 -29.51 -18.56 3.10
C ALA A 505 -29.87 -19.90 3.78
N ALA A 506 -31.16 -20.10 4.11
CA ALA A 506 -31.66 -21.34 4.68
C ALA A 506 -31.49 -22.58 3.79
N LEU A 507 -31.27 -22.44 2.47
CA LEU A 507 -30.97 -23.56 1.57
C LEU A 507 -29.58 -24.17 1.81
N ALA A 508 -28.60 -23.34 2.18
CA ALA A 508 -27.23 -23.79 2.46
C ALA A 508 -27.07 -24.32 3.90
N VAL A 509 -27.80 -23.74 4.86
CA VAL A 509 -27.71 -24.09 6.28
C VAL A 509 -28.06 -25.56 6.53
N GLY A 510 -27.05 -26.34 6.93
CA GLY A 510 -27.19 -27.77 7.23
C GLY A 510 -27.16 -28.69 6.01
N ASN A 511 -27.01 -28.16 4.79
CA ASN A 511 -26.77 -28.95 3.58
C ASN A 511 -25.92 -28.16 2.57
N PRO A 512 -24.58 -28.15 2.69
CA PRO A 512 -23.69 -27.43 1.77
C PRO A 512 -23.70 -27.98 0.34
N ARG A 513 -24.43 -29.09 0.09
CA ARG A 513 -24.66 -29.71 -1.22
C ARG A 513 -26.13 -29.60 -1.63
N SER A 514 -26.76 -28.46 -1.35
CA SER A 514 -28.10 -28.14 -1.84
C SER A 514 -28.13 -28.12 -3.38
N ALA A 515 -29.30 -28.36 -3.96
CA ALA A 515 -29.49 -28.24 -5.41
C ALA A 515 -29.47 -26.78 -5.89
N HIS A 516 -29.77 -25.84 -4.98
CA HIS A 516 -29.65 -24.41 -5.21
C HIS A 516 -28.92 -23.78 -4.02
N LEU A 517 -28.00 -22.87 -4.30
CA LEU A 517 -27.17 -22.16 -3.30
C LEU A 517 -27.23 -20.66 -3.57
N PRO A 518 -27.08 -19.79 -2.54
CA PRO A 518 -27.05 -18.34 -2.72
C PRO A 518 -25.87 -17.91 -3.61
N VAL A 519 -26.05 -16.81 -4.33
CA VAL A 519 -24.97 -16.06 -4.99
C VAL A 519 -24.81 -14.75 -4.21
N ASP A 520 -23.75 -14.67 -3.42
CA ASP A 520 -23.41 -13.46 -2.67
C ASP A 520 -22.47 -12.58 -3.49
N TYR A 521 -22.69 -11.26 -3.45
CA TYR A 521 -21.86 -10.25 -4.11
C TYR A 521 -21.25 -9.31 -3.06
N ARG A 522 -19.93 -9.07 -3.11
CA ARG A 522 -19.28 -8.09 -2.25
C ARG A 522 -19.53 -6.68 -2.79
N PHE A 523 -20.26 -5.85 -2.03
CA PHE A 523 -20.61 -4.48 -2.43
C PHE A 523 -20.06 -3.43 -1.46
N CYS A 524 -19.45 -2.35 -1.98
CA CYS A 524 -19.03 -1.21 -1.16
C CYS A 524 -19.12 0.16 -1.87
N SER A 525 -19.91 1.10 -1.36
CA SER A 525 -20.11 2.43 -1.97
C SER A 525 -19.21 3.55 -1.42
N ASP A 526 -19.27 4.76 -2.02
CA ASP A 526 -18.51 5.96 -1.62
C ASP A 526 -18.66 6.42 -0.16
N GLU A 527 -19.70 5.96 0.53
CA GLU A 527 -19.92 6.23 1.95
C GLU A 527 -19.17 5.24 2.87
N ARG A 528 -18.57 4.19 2.28
CA ARG A 528 -17.95 3.05 2.97
C ARG A 528 -16.48 2.82 2.64
N VAL A 529 -15.90 3.53 1.66
CA VAL A 529 -14.45 3.48 1.36
C VAL A 529 -13.61 3.71 2.62
N GLY A 530 -12.67 2.81 2.90
CA GLY A 530 -11.84 2.81 4.12
C GLY A 530 -12.54 2.34 5.41
N THR A 531 -13.82 1.95 5.37
CA THR A 531 -14.51 1.40 6.56
C THR A 531 -14.26 -0.10 6.75
N LEU A 532 -13.90 -0.80 5.68
CA LEU A 532 -13.49 -2.21 5.65
C LEU A 532 -12.16 -2.27 4.91
N GLY A 533 -11.20 -3.07 5.37
CA GLY A 533 -9.85 -3.06 4.78
C GLY A 533 -9.78 -3.55 3.33
N TRP A 534 -10.85 -4.16 2.80
CA TRP A 534 -10.97 -4.61 1.40
C TRP A 534 -11.78 -3.64 0.54
N CYS A 535 -12.31 -2.56 1.13
CA CYS A 535 -13.09 -1.56 0.43
C CYS A 535 -12.26 -0.30 0.21
N HIS A 536 -11.43 -0.32 -0.83
CA HIS A 536 -10.63 0.81 -1.24
C HIS A 536 -10.78 1.10 -2.72
N ARG A 537 -10.40 2.32 -3.11
CA ARG A 537 -10.17 2.66 -4.51
C ARG A 537 -8.74 2.23 -4.84
N PHE A 538 -8.52 1.78 -6.06
CA PHE A 538 -7.19 1.49 -6.59
C PHE A 538 -6.44 0.35 -5.89
N ASP A 539 -7.14 -0.49 -5.12
CA ASP A 539 -6.62 -1.80 -4.72
C ASP A 539 -6.90 -2.84 -5.83
N GLU A 540 -6.25 -4.00 -5.68
CA GLU A 540 -6.43 -5.15 -6.56
C GLU A 540 -5.82 -6.39 -5.89
N GLY A 541 -6.57 -7.50 -5.83
CA GLY A 541 -6.02 -8.79 -5.40
C GLY A 541 -7.09 -9.78 -4.94
N ASP A 542 -6.82 -11.07 -5.07
CA ASP A 542 -7.71 -12.14 -4.58
C ASP A 542 -7.64 -12.38 -3.04
N SER A 543 -6.70 -11.74 -2.32
CA SER A 543 -6.64 -11.70 -0.84
C SER A 543 -6.04 -10.38 -0.33
N TYR A 544 -6.11 -10.10 0.99
CA TYR A 544 -5.42 -8.95 1.61
C TYR A 544 -3.92 -8.95 1.34
N ARG A 545 -3.28 -10.12 1.39
CA ARG A 545 -1.84 -10.23 1.11
C ARG A 545 -1.52 -9.97 -0.35
N GLU A 546 -2.43 -10.33 -1.27
CA GLU A 546 -2.27 -9.96 -2.66
C GLU A 546 -2.43 -8.45 -2.87
N ILE A 547 -3.41 -7.79 -2.24
CA ILE A 547 -3.51 -6.32 -2.23
C ILE A 547 -2.20 -5.67 -1.74
N VAL A 548 -1.67 -6.12 -0.61
CA VAL A 548 -0.37 -5.62 -0.09
C VAL A 548 0.81 -5.97 -1.04
N ARG A 549 0.71 -7.01 -1.87
CA ARG A 549 1.73 -7.31 -2.91
C ARG A 549 1.61 -6.38 -4.09
N ASN A 550 0.42 -6.21 -4.64
CA ASN A 550 0.18 -5.39 -5.81
C ASN A 550 0.47 -3.91 -5.51
N LEU A 551 0.13 -3.41 -4.31
CA LEU A 551 0.54 -2.07 -3.86
C LEU A 551 2.06 -1.92 -3.67
N ALA A 552 2.75 -2.96 -3.16
CA ALA A 552 4.21 -2.91 -3.05
C ALA A 552 4.90 -2.92 -4.42
N GLU A 553 4.36 -3.69 -5.37
CA GLU A 553 4.82 -3.72 -6.77
C GLU A 553 4.45 -2.42 -7.52
N GLN A 554 3.34 -1.77 -7.18
CA GLN A 554 2.92 -0.46 -7.67
C GLN A 554 3.89 0.64 -7.25
N TYR A 555 4.18 0.71 -5.95
CA TYR A 555 5.16 1.66 -5.43
C TYR A 555 6.50 1.51 -6.15
N GLU A 556 6.91 0.28 -6.45
CA GLU A 556 8.03 0.04 -7.36
C GLU A 556 7.77 0.54 -8.77
N ARG A 557 7.04 -0.23 -9.59
CA ARG A 557 6.95 -0.09 -11.06
C ARG A 557 6.61 1.34 -11.51
N GLN A 558 5.90 2.11 -10.69
CA GLN A 558 5.57 3.50 -10.99
C GLN A 558 6.73 4.51 -10.82
N TYR A 559 7.83 4.20 -10.13
CA TYR A 559 8.89 5.16 -9.73
C TYR A 559 9.34 6.12 -10.84
N ILE A 560 9.60 5.59 -12.04
CA ILE A 560 10.06 6.38 -13.20
C ILE A 560 8.96 7.30 -13.78
N PHE A 561 7.69 6.97 -13.53
CA PHE A 561 6.50 7.73 -13.93
C PHE A 561 6.02 8.68 -12.83
N THR A 562 6.34 8.44 -11.56
CA THR A 562 5.92 9.24 -10.40
C THR A 562 6.95 10.26 -9.94
N ASN A 563 8.24 9.90 -9.90
CA ASN A 563 9.28 10.66 -9.22
C ASN A 563 10.11 11.55 -10.14
N PHE A 564 9.90 11.51 -11.46
CA PHE A 564 10.65 12.27 -12.45
C PHE A 564 9.74 13.24 -13.21
N ARG A 565 10.18 14.47 -13.41
CA ARG A 565 9.33 15.50 -14.03
C ARG A 565 8.92 15.18 -15.46
N ARG A 566 9.89 14.78 -16.29
CA ARG A 566 9.70 14.47 -17.72
C ARG A 566 8.91 15.56 -18.47
N TYR A 567 9.35 16.82 -18.30
CA TYR A 567 8.73 18.05 -18.85
C TYR A 567 7.28 18.36 -18.41
N ARG A 568 6.68 17.58 -17.51
CA ARG A 568 5.33 17.85 -16.99
C ARG A 568 5.24 19.22 -16.30
N SER A 569 4.14 19.92 -16.54
CA SER A 569 3.84 21.22 -15.94
C SER A 569 3.16 21.10 -14.58
N ASP A 570 2.46 19.99 -14.34
CA ASP A 570 1.74 19.60 -13.11
C ASP A 570 2.59 18.77 -12.14
N PHE A 571 3.92 18.87 -12.24
CA PHE A 571 4.85 18.10 -11.42
C PHE A 571 5.26 18.87 -10.17
N GLU A 572 4.64 18.54 -9.04
CA GLU A 572 4.87 19.12 -7.73
C GLU A 572 4.99 18.04 -6.65
N ILE A 573 5.73 18.32 -5.58
CA ILE A 573 6.04 17.33 -4.54
C ILE A 573 4.79 16.95 -3.72
N GLY A 574 3.85 17.88 -3.55
CA GLY A 574 2.61 17.65 -2.81
C GLY A 574 1.71 16.59 -3.43
N GLN A 575 1.50 16.61 -4.76
CA GLN A 575 0.68 15.58 -5.44
C GLN A 575 1.34 14.20 -5.39
N TYR A 576 2.68 14.13 -5.45
CA TYR A 576 3.39 12.87 -5.28
C TYR A 576 3.17 12.30 -3.88
N ILE A 577 3.44 13.08 -2.83
CA ILE A 577 3.37 12.63 -1.44
C ILE A 577 1.92 12.35 -1.04
N PHE A 578 1.04 13.35 -1.06
CA PHE A 578 -0.32 13.20 -0.55
C PHE A 578 -1.22 12.44 -1.54
N GLY A 579 -1.10 12.72 -2.84
CA GLY A 579 -1.99 12.16 -3.86
C GLY A 579 -1.59 10.81 -4.46
N ARG A 580 -0.32 10.38 -4.33
CA ARG A 580 0.13 9.07 -4.84
C ARG A 580 0.71 8.18 -3.74
N LEU A 581 1.84 8.55 -3.14
CA LEU A 581 2.53 7.75 -2.13
C LEU A 581 1.58 7.39 -0.98
N ILE A 582 0.95 8.41 -0.38
CA ILE A 582 0.13 8.18 0.78
C ILE A 582 -1.31 7.83 0.37
N GLY A 583 -1.97 8.67 -0.42
CA GLY A 583 -3.37 8.49 -0.82
C GLY A 583 -3.68 7.17 -1.52
N ARG A 584 -2.78 6.68 -2.40
CA ARG A 584 -3.00 5.45 -3.21
C ARG A 584 -2.26 4.22 -2.72
N HIS A 585 -1.29 4.34 -1.80
CA HIS A 585 -0.61 3.18 -1.23
C HIS A 585 -0.79 3.16 0.29
N PHE A 586 -0.15 4.07 1.02
CA PHE A 586 -0.02 3.93 2.47
C PHE A 586 -1.37 3.96 3.20
N THR A 587 -2.37 4.72 2.73
CA THR A 587 -3.71 4.72 3.31
C THR A 587 -4.36 3.34 3.28
N ILE A 588 -4.27 2.62 2.16
CA ILE A 588 -4.84 1.27 2.01
C ILE A 588 -4.10 0.30 2.93
N LEU A 589 -2.77 0.35 2.92
CA LEU A 589 -1.91 -0.47 3.78
C LEU A 589 -2.15 -0.21 5.29
N GLN A 590 -2.43 1.03 5.69
CA GLN A 590 -2.79 1.39 7.06
C GLN A 590 -4.18 0.90 7.45
N ASP A 591 -5.16 1.06 6.58
CA ASP A 591 -6.54 0.68 6.88
C ASP A 591 -6.68 -0.84 6.98
N ILE A 592 -5.91 -1.64 6.22
CA ILE A 592 -5.78 -3.11 6.43
C ILE A 592 -5.36 -3.42 7.88
N PHE A 593 -4.34 -2.75 8.40
CA PHE A 593 -3.84 -2.94 9.78
C PHE A 593 -4.83 -2.42 10.85
N GLN A 594 -5.39 -1.23 10.69
CA GLN A 594 -6.29 -0.65 11.68
C GLN A 594 -7.65 -1.38 11.73
N ASN A 595 -8.14 -1.85 10.58
CA ASN A 595 -9.38 -2.61 10.47
C ASN A 595 -9.29 -4.01 11.10
N LEU A 596 -8.10 -4.63 11.12
CA LEU A 596 -7.85 -5.94 11.75
C LEU A 596 -8.33 -5.96 13.21
N LEU A 597 -7.90 -4.97 14.01
CA LEU A 597 -8.26 -4.88 15.42
C LEU A 597 -9.75 -4.61 15.61
N PHE A 598 -10.35 -3.79 14.76
CA PHE A 598 -11.77 -3.47 14.81
C PHE A 598 -12.63 -4.71 14.52
N ARG A 599 -12.41 -5.39 13.38
CA ARG A 599 -13.11 -6.64 13.04
C ARG A 599 -12.90 -7.68 14.13
N TYR A 600 -11.66 -7.92 14.57
CA TYR A 600 -11.36 -8.88 15.62
C TYR A 600 -12.09 -8.61 16.95
N GLN A 601 -12.37 -7.36 17.31
CA GLN A 601 -13.13 -7.06 18.53
C GLN A 601 -14.65 -7.16 18.36
N VAL A 602 -15.18 -6.70 17.22
CA VAL A 602 -16.63 -6.57 16.99
C VAL A 602 -17.27 -7.84 16.42
N ASP A 603 -16.53 -8.60 15.62
CA ASP A 603 -16.98 -9.79 14.90
C ASP A 603 -16.36 -11.07 15.51
N PRO A 604 -17.18 -11.94 16.14
CA PRO A 604 -16.69 -13.22 16.67
C PRO A 604 -16.40 -14.27 15.60
N GLU A 605 -17.06 -14.22 14.44
CA GLU A 605 -16.94 -15.23 13.37
C GLU A 605 -15.63 -15.03 12.62
N PHE A 606 -15.29 -13.76 12.34
CA PHE A 606 -13.99 -13.35 11.79
C PHE A 606 -12.79 -13.94 12.54
N ARG A 607 -12.84 -14.10 13.87
CA ARG A 607 -11.71 -14.66 14.65
C ARG A 607 -11.32 -16.09 14.28
N THR A 608 -12.23 -16.82 13.64
CA THR A 608 -12.06 -18.20 13.21
C THR A 608 -12.10 -18.35 11.69
N ASP A 609 -12.11 -17.24 10.97
CA ASP A 609 -12.15 -17.15 9.52
C ASP A 609 -10.72 -17.30 8.97
N ASP A 610 -10.44 -18.46 8.37
CA ASP A 610 -9.18 -18.82 7.71
C ASP A 610 -9.26 -18.77 6.17
N ASP A 611 -10.38 -18.29 5.60
CA ASP A 611 -10.56 -18.03 4.18
C ASP A 611 -9.96 -16.66 3.74
N ASP A 612 -10.06 -16.35 2.44
CA ASP A 612 -9.63 -15.07 1.87
C ASP A 612 -10.36 -13.88 2.49
N PHE A 613 -9.58 -12.84 2.83
CA PHE A 613 -10.07 -11.67 3.57
C PHE A 613 -10.60 -12.00 4.98
N GLY A 614 -10.31 -13.21 5.47
CA GLY A 614 -10.45 -13.63 6.86
C GLY A 614 -9.37 -13.09 7.78
N PHE A 615 -9.35 -13.56 9.03
CA PHE A 615 -8.51 -12.98 10.08
C PHE A 615 -7.03 -13.24 9.87
N TYR A 616 -6.65 -14.47 9.52
CA TYR A 616 -5.25 -14.81 9.37
C TYR A 616 -4.63 -14.16 8.13
N ASP A 617 -5.35 -14.08 7.01
CA ASP A 617 -4.96 -13.32 5.81
C ASP A 617 -4.73 -11.84 6.17
N GLN A 618 -5.67 -11.20 6.89
CA GLN A 618 -5.54 -9.79 7.31
C GLN A 618 -4.39 -9.54 8.31
N PHE A 619 -4.16 -10.46 9.25
CA PHE A 619 -3.04 -10.40 10.18
C PHE A 619 -1.69 -10.53 9.44
N MET A 620 -1.56 -11.52 8.56
CA MET A 620 -0.33 -11.74 7.82
C MET A 620 -0.09 -10.64 6.76
N ALA A 621 -1.15 -10.05 6.20
CA ALA A 621 -1.06 -8.83 5.40
C ALA A 621 -0.52 -7.65 6.22
N SER A 622 -0.91 -7.51 7.49
CA SER A 622 -0.37 -6.48 8.39
C SER A 622 1.13 -6.67 8.67
N ALA A 623 1.62 -7.92 8.73
CA ALA A 623 3.06 -8.20 8.78
C ALA A 623 3.77 -7.91 7.44
N ASP A 624 3.14 -8.21 6.30
CA ASP A 624 3.65 -7.82 4.97
C ASP A 624 3.77 -6.28 4.84
N VAL A 625 2.83 -5.52 5.40
CA VAL A 625 2.86 -4.04 5.46
C VAL A 625 4.05 -3.53 6.28
N LEU A 626 4.30 -4.10 7.45
CA LEU A 626 5.47 -3.78 8.29
C LEU A 626 6.77 -3.96 7.52
N ASN A 627 6.94 -5.12 6.88
CA ASN A 627 8.11 -5.45 6.07
C ASN A 627 8.25 -4.52 4.85
N PHE A 628 7.16 -4.13 4.23
CA PHE A 628 7.17 -3.17 3.12
C PHE A 628 7.64 -1.77 3.57
N TYR A 629 7.17 -1.28 4.72
CA TYR A 629 7.69 -0.03 5.28
C TYR A 629 9.16 -0.14 5.70
N ALA A 630 9.57 -1.24 6.34
CA ALA A 630 10.98 -1.48 6.68
C ALA A 630 11.89 -1.52 5.45
N ARG A 631 11.42 -2.12 4.34
CA ARG A 631 12.08 -2.05 3.02
C ARG A 631 12.26 -0.61 2.54
N ILE A 632 11.23 0.24 2.61
CA ILE A 632 11.34 1.64 2.21
C ILE A 632 12.43 2.34 3.04
N LEU A 633 12.47 2.11 4.35
CA LEU A 633 13.48 2.67 5.26
C LEU A 633 14.90 2.21 4.90
N GLY A 634 15.08 0.93 4.58
CA GLY A 634 16.35 0.35 4.13
C GLY A 634 16.72 0.59 2.66
N GLN A 635 15.85 1.18 1.83
CA GLN A 635 16.06 1.31 0.38
C GLN A 635 17.33 2.14 0.03
N PRO A 636 18.35 1.54 -0.62
CA PRO A 636 19.64 2.17 -0.92
C PRO A 636 19.55 3.20 -2.05
N ASP A 637 20.53 4.11 -2.07
CA ASP A 637 20.67 5.17 -3.07
C ASP A 637 21.28 4.64 -4.39
N ILE A 638 20.98 5.30 -5.51
CA ILE A 638 21.57 4.95 -6.82
C ILE A 638 23.03 5.41 -6.83
N GLY A 639 23.96 4.55 -7.24
CA GLY A 639 25.39 4.89 -7.27
C GLY A 639 26.34 3.70 -7.35
N SER A 640 27.62 4.00 -7.16
CA SER A 640 28.68 2.99 -7.03
C SER A 640 29.08 2.81 -5.58
N TYR A 641 29.30 1.55 -5.22
CA TYR A 641 29.57 1.07 -3.88
C TYR A 641 30.88 0.26 -3.86
N ALA A 642 31.59 0.33 -2.75
CA ALA A 642 32.80 -0.46 -2.48
C ALA A 642 32.77 -0.93 -1.02
N PHE A 643 33.33 -2.09 -0.75
CA PHE A 643 33.38 -2.65 0.60
C PHE A 643 34.32 -1.82 1.48
N ASN A 644 33.83 -1.45 2.67
CA ASN A 644 34.62 -0.79 3.69
C ASN A 644 34.94 -1.80 4.82
N PRO A 645 36.19 -2.30 4.93
CA PRO A 645 36.56 -3.27 5.98
C PRO A 645 36.32 -2.78 7.41
N ALA A 646 36.38 -1.47 7.65
CA ALA A 646 36.23 -0.89 9.00
C ALA A 646 34.77 -0.84 9.47
N SER A 647 33.79 -0.88 8.56
CA SER A 647 32.34 -0.91 8.85
C SER A 647 31.67 -2.22 8.44
N GLY A 648 32.40 -3.13 7.76
CA GLY A 648 31.93 -4.46 7.37
C GLY A 648 30.82 -4.46 6.31
N ASN A 649 30.67 -3.36 5.56
CA ASN A 649 29.57 -3.19 4.61
C ASN A 649 30.01 -2.47 3.31
N PHE A 650 29.17 -2.55 2.29
CA PHE A 650 29.33 -1.78 1.06
C PHE A 650 28.82 -0.35 1.25
N GLU A 651 29.73 0.63 1.20
CA GLU A 651 29.42 2.06 1.31
C GLU A 651 29.39 2.74 -0.06
N ARG A 652 28.49 3.72 -0.23
CA ARG A 652 28.37 4.48 -1.48
C ARG A 652 29.40 5.59 -1.57
N PHE A 653 30.38 5.45 -2.47
CA PHE A 653 31.40 6.47 -2.72
C PHE A 653 31.10 7.38 -3.92
N SER A 654 30.17 7.01 -4.81
CA SER A 654 29.80 7.80 -5.99
C SER A 654 28.29 7.78 -6.26
N ALA A 655 27.72 8.93 -6.62
CA ALA A 655 26.33 9.06 -7.05
C ALA A 655 26.08 8.64 -8.51
N THR A 656 27.14 8.33 -9.26
CA THR A 656 27.06 7.76 -10.61
C THR A 656 27.30 6.25 -10.51
N PRO A 657 26.41 5.40 -11.03
CA PRO A 657 26.67 3.97 -11.24
C PRO A 657 27.92 3.75 -12.12
N ASP A 658 28.52 2.58 -12.01
CA ASP A 658 29.67 2.12 -12.83
C ASP A 658 30.88 3.07 -12.81
N ALA A 659 31.07 3.80 -11.71
CA ALA A 659 32.24 4.63 -11.49
C ALA A 659 33.50 3.76 -11.35
N PHE A 660 34.66 4.30 -11.72
CA PHE A 660 35.93 3.58 -11.57
C PHE A 660 36.18 3.25 -10.09
N GLY A 661 36.36 1.96 -9.78
CA GLY A 661 36.46 1.45 -8.40
C GLY A 661 35.14 0.93 -7.81
N ALA A 662 34.07 0.83 -8.59
CA ALA A 662 32.82 0.18 -8.17
C ALA A 662 33.01 -1.34 -8.05
N GLU A 663 32.74 -1.89 -6.87
CA GLU A 663 32.64 -3.33 -6.62
C GLU A 663 31.20 -3.78 -6.80
N VAL A 664 30.24 -3.00 -6.28
CA VAL A 664 28.80 -3.12 -6.54
C VAL A 664 28.31 -1.83 -7.21
N SER A 665 27.45 -1.96 -8.21
CA SER A 665 26.85 -0.85 -8.94
C SER A 665 25.32 -0.93 -8.82
N LEU A 666 24.70 0.03 -8.14
CA LEU A 666 23.26 0.13 -8.01
C LEU A 666 22.73 1.16 -9.01
N SER A 667 22.20 0.66 -10.12
CA SER A 667 21.44 1.44 -11.10
C SER A 667 19.97 1.57 -10.69
N ILE A 668 19.21 2.34 -11.48
CA ILE A 668 17.77 2.51 -11.28
C ILE A 668 17.06 1.15 -11.35
N GLY A 669 16.15 0.89 -10.42
CA GLY A 669 15.47 -0.41 -10.27
C GLY A 669 16.07 -1.27 -9.14
N LEU A 670 17.38 -1.16 -8.89
CA LEU A 670 18.02 -1.69 -7.67
C LEU A 670 18.01 -0.66 -6.53
N GLY A 671 18.37 0.59 -6.85
CA GLY A 671 18.35 1.72 -5.92
C GLY A 671 17.30 2.77 -6.26
N ARG A 672 17.06 3.71 -5.33
CA ARG A 672 16.27 4.93 -5.55
C ARG A 672 17.07 6.15 -5.14
N TYR A 673 17.00 7.22 -5.93
CA TYR A 673 17.67 8.47 -5.56
C TYR A 673 17.17 8.99 -4.20
N LEU A 674 18.06 9.11 -3.20
CA LEU A 674 17.67 9.57 -1.86
C LEU A 674 17.21 11.04 -1.86
N SER A 675 17.96 11.91 -2.56
CA SER A 675 17.71 13.36 -2.60
C SER A 675 16.98 13.84 -3.86
N SER A 676 16.05 14.77 -3.66
CA SER A 676 15.38 15.54 -4.71
C SER A 676 16.37 16.43 -5.48
N THR A 677 16.06 16.78 -6.73
CA THR A 677 16.88 17.69 -7.55
C THR A 677 16.06 18.78 -8.22
N TYR A 678 16.66 19.96 -8.37
CA TYR A 678 15.98 21.18 -8.82
C TYR A 678 16.66 21.78 -10.05
N GLN A 679 15.90 22.08 -11.09
CA GLN A 679 16.32 22.95 -12.17
C GLN A 679 16.26 24.41 -11.70
N ARG A 680 17.38 25.12 -11.83
CA ARG A 680 17.43 26.57 -11.62
C ARG A 680 17.01 27.29 -12.90
N GLY A 681 15.83 27.90 -12.89
CA GLY A 681 15.30 28.64 -14.04
C GLY A 681 16.07 29.95 -14.33
N LEU A 682 16.03 30.38 -15.60
CA LEU A 682 16.59 31.65 -16.08
C LEU A 682 16.06 32.90 -15.35
N THR A 683 14.90 32.77 -14.69
CA THR A 683 14.21 33.83 -13.94
C THR A 683 14.20 33.58 -12.43
N GLY A 684 15.14 32.80 -11.89
CA GLY A 684 15.22 32.49 -10.46
C GLY A 684 14.24 31.43 -9.94
N ILE A 685 13.24 31.04 -10.74
CA ILE A 685 12.27 29.99 -10.39
C ILE A 685 13.00 28.65 -10.27
N PHE A 686 13.07 28.10 -9.07
CA PHE A 686 13.45 26.71 -8.84
C PHE A 686 12.27 25.82 -9.20
N ARG A 687 12.53 24.72 -9.91
CA ARG A 687 11.53 23.72 -10.26
C ARG A 687 12.07 22.35 -9.92
N ILE A 688 11.29 21.52 -9.25
CA ILE A 688 11.69 20.15 -8.95
C ILE A 688 11.71 19.34 -10.26
N GLU A 689 12.83 18.67 -10.53
CA GLU A 689 12.99 17.78 -11.70
C GLU A 689 12.91 16.31 -11.30
N ARG A 690 13.26 15.99 -10.05
CA ARG A 690 13.17 14.66 -9.46
C ARG A 690 12.84 14.74 -7.98
N ILE A 691 11.97 13.87 -7.51
CA ILE A 691 11.65 13.68 -6.09
C ILE A 691 12.43 12.49 -5.55
N GLY A 692 13.19 12.70 -4.48
CA GLY A 692 13.97 11.65 -3.82
C GLY A 692 13.18 10.86 -2.77
N SER A 693 13.65 9.64 -2.46
CA SER A 693 13.01 8.70 -1.52
C SER A 693 13.13 9.10 -0.04
N PHE A 694 13.83 10.18 0.29
CA PHE A 694 13.87 10.71 1.66
C PHE A 694 12.46 10.92 2.26
N TYR A 695 11.50 11.40 1.46
CA TYR A 695 10.11 11.57 1.90
C TYR A 695 9.40 10.23 2.10
N ASP A 696 9.61 9.28 1.21
CA ASP A 696 9.10 7.92 1.31
C ASP A 696 9.52 7.30 2.66
N LYS A 697 10.80 7.46 3.03
CA LYS A 697 11.35 7.04 4.33
C LYS A 697 10.74 7.77 5.52
N TRP A 698 10.63 9.10 5.45
CA TRP A 698 10.00 9.88 6.53
C TRP A 698 8.54 9.45 6.75
N PHE A 699 7.72 9.44 5.71
CA PHE A 699 6.32 9.06 5.84
C PHE A 699 6.17 7.58 6.23
N ALA A 700 7.03 6.67 5.78
CA ALA A 700 7.05 5.28 6.27
C ALA A 700 7.30 5.18 7.79
N MET A 701 8.23 5.97 8.36
CA MET A 701 8.39 6.04 9.82
C MET A 701 7.10 6.51 10.51
N GLN A 702 6.44 7.53 9.98
CA GLN A 702 5.17 8.01 10.53
C GLN A 702 4.06 6.97 10.42
N MET A 703 3.96 6.26 9.30
CA MET A 703 2.98 5.19 9.10
C MET A 703 3.17 4.05 10.12
N LEU A 704 4.41 3.73 10.47
CA LEU A 704 4.70 2.72 11.49
C LEU A 704 4.42 3.20 12.93
N THR A 705 4.78 4.45 13.26
CA THR A 705 4.68 4.95 14.65
C THR A 705 3.34 5.55 15.01
N GLN A 706 2.61 6.13 14.05
CA GLN A 706 1.51 7.03 14.36
C GLN A 706 0.31 6.29 14.97
N ARG A 707 -0.13 6.76 16.15
CA ARG A 707 -1.33 6.27 16.84
C ARG A 707 -2.58 7.00 16.37
N GLY A 708 -3.71 6.29 16.37
CA GLY A 708 -5.01 6.86 16.02
C GLY A 708 -5.09 7.25 14.55
N TRP A 709 -4.60 6.40 13.65
CA TRP A 709 -4.90 6.47 12.22
C TRP A 709 -6.32 5.98 11.98
N THR A 710 -7.21 6.83 11.44
CA THR A 710 -8.64 6.53 11.35
C THR A 710 -9.26 7.26 10.14
N THR A 711 -9.64 6.54 9.09
CA THR A 711 -10.26 7.14 7.89
C THR A 711 -11.76 7.41 8.04
N SER A 712 -12.46 6.67 8.91
CA SER A 712 -13.88 6.93 9.21
C SER A 712 -14.31 6.39 10.58
N PHE A 713 -14.95 7.24 11.41
CA PHE A 713 -15.70 6.81 12.59
C PHE A 713 -17.20 7.01 12.41
N THR A 714 -17.93 5.91 12.25
CA THR A 714 -19.37 5.91 12.53
C THR A 714 -19.62 5.43 13.96
N ARG A 715 -19.85 6.37 14.88
CA ARG A 715 -20.39 6.16 16.25
C ARG A 715 -19.61 5.24 17.22
N ASP A 716 -18.53 4.60 16.78
CA ASP A 716 -17.75 3.63 17.55
C ASP A 716 -16.50 4.22 18.19
N VAL A 717 -15.81 3.41 18.99
CA VAL A 717 -14.77 3.82 19.94
C VAL A 717 -13.38 3.72 19.27
N PRO A 718 -12.60 4.82 19.16
CA PRO A 718 -11.25 4.79 18.56
C PRO A 718 -10.28 3.89 19.32
N PHE A 719 -9.45 3.11 18.63
CA PHE A 719 -8.26 2.50 19.23
C PHE A 719 -7.03 3.35 18.90
N TRP A 720 -6.28 3.74 19.94
CA TRP A 720 -5.09 4.59 19.78
C TRP A 720 -3.82 3.76 19.61
N THR A 721 -3.87 2.78 18.70
CA THR A 721 -2.83 1.76 18.46
C THR A 721 -1.92 2.08 17.27
N ASN A 722 -0.73 1.49 17.24
CA ASN A 722 0.25 1.55 16.14
C ASN A 722 0.97 0.20 15.93
N PHE A 723 1.90 0.13 14.98
CA PHE A 723 2.64 -1.11 14.70
C PHE A 723 3.49 -1.57 15.89
N TYR A 724 3.95 -0.69 16.78
CA TYR A 724 4.72 -1.08 17.98
C TYR A 724 3.86 -1.86 19.00
N ASP A 725 2.55 -1.64 19.04
CA ASP A 725 1.68 -2.43 19.92
C ASP A 725 1.46 -3.87 19.42
N LEU A 726 1.42 -4.08 18.10
CA LEU A 726 1.24 -5.41 17.49
C LEU A 726 2.58 -6.12 17.23
N PHE A 727 3.63 -5.42 16.82
CA PHE A 727 4.94 -5.95 16.42
C PHE A 727 6.09 -5.24 17.16
N PRO A 728 6.16 -5.31 18.51
CA PRO A 728 7.11 -4.54 19.32
C PRO A 728 8.57 -4.95 19.07
N ILE A 729 8.84 -6.23 18.80
CA ILE A 729 10.20 -6.76 18.64
C ILE A 729 10.78 -6.23 17.33
N GLU A 730 9.98 -6.34 16.27
CA GLU A 730 10.29 -5.92 14.92
C GLU A 730 10.45 -4.39 14.84
N MET A 731 9.50 -3.67 15.41
CA MET A 731 9.54 -2.21 15.49
C MET A 731 10.72 -1.70 16.32
N GLN A 732 11.07 -2.41 17.40
CA GLN A 732 12.26 -2.09 18.17
C GLN A 732 13.53 -2.35 17.35
N GLN A 733 13.67 -3.49 16.67
CA GLN A 733 14.83 -3.81 15.82
C GLN A 733 15.03 -2.76 14.70
N VAL A 734 13.95 -2.41 13.98
CA VAL A 734 13.96 -1.41 12.90
C VAL A 734 14.35 -0.02 13.43
N PHE A 735 13.70 0.47 14.49
CA PHE A 735 13.98 1.82 15.00
C PHE A 735 15.30 1.90 15.76
N GLN A 736 15.71 0.84 16.46
CA GLN A 736 17.02 0.73 17.08
C GLN A 736 18.13 0.86 16.02
N GLY A 737 18.06 0.10 14.92
CA GLY A 737 19.03 0.17 13.84
C GLY A 737 19.16 1.58 13.23
N ILE A 738 18.03 2.27 13.01
CA ILE A 738 18.05 3.65 12.49
C ILE A 738 18.61 4.64 13.53
N ILE A 739 18.23 4.51 14.80
CA ILE A 739 18.63 5.44 15.87
C ILE A 739 20.10 5.28 16.25
N GLN A 740 20.61 4.04 16.30
CA GLN A 740 22.03 3.77 16.49
C GLN A 740 22.85 4.00 15.20
N ASP A 741 22.22 4.27 14.05
CA ASP A 741 22.88 4.38 12.73
C ASP A 741 23.78 3.14 12.48
N GLN A 742 23.14 1.96 12.64
CA GLN A 742 23.71 0.61 12.50
C GLN A 742 23.14 -0.03 11.22
N PRO A 743 23.83 0.10 10.06
CA PRO A 743 23.30 -0.34 8.78
C PRO A 743 23.02 -1.85 8.73
N GLU A 744 23.76 -2.68 9.47
CA GLU A 744 23.55 -4.12 9.60
C GLU A 744 22.14 -4.50 10.08
N SER A 745 21.52 -3.64 10.90
CA SER A 745 20.23 -3.90 11.56
C SER A 745 19.01 -3.66 10.65
N ILE A 746 19.17 -2.89 9.56
CA ILE A 746 18.03 -2.50 8.69
C ILE A 746 18.33 -2.53 7.19
N SER A 747 19.58 -2.33 6.78
CA SER A 747 19.92 -2.21 5.37
C SER A 747 19.82 -3.57 4.68
N PRO A 748 19.43 -3.61 3.39
CA PRO A 748 19.39 -4.86 2.64
C PRO A 748 20.77 -5.50 2.55
N ARG A 749 20.75 -6.77 2.17
CA ARG A 749 21.94 -7.52 1.79
C ARG A 749 22.12 -7.50 0.28
N ILE A 750 23.33 -7.84 -0.17
CA ILE A 750 23.63 -8.06 -1.58
C ILE A 750 24.02 -9.52 -1.82
N ALA A 751 23.51 -10.11 -2.90
CA ALA A 751 23.97 -11.39 -3.41
C ALA A 751 24.52 -11.22 -4.85
N CYS A 752 25.71 -11.75 -5.09
CA CYS A 752 26.42 -11.65 -6.36
C CYS A 752 26.43 -13.01 -7.09
N ASP A 753 26.63 -13.02 -8.41
CA ASP A 753 26.84 -14.27 -9.14
C ASP A 753 28.08 -15.01 -8.59
N PRO A 754 28.01 -16.32 -8.27
CA PRO A 754 29.15 -17.09 -7.75
C PRO A 754 30.39 -17.17 -8.67
N SER A 755 30.25 -16.78 -9.94
CA SER A 755 31.33 -16.65 -10.92
C SER A 755 31.94 -15.24 -11.02
N SER A 756 31.47 -14.29 -10.19
CA SER A 756 32.01 -12.94 -10.13
C SER A 756 33.53 -12.95 -9.85
N PRO A 757 34.32 -12.11 -10.55
CA PRO A 757 35.72 -11.89 -10.21
C PRO A 757 35.88 -11.40 -8.75
N PRO A 758 37.03 -11.68 -8.10
CA PRO A 758 37.39 -11.02 -6.85
C PRO A 758 37.26 -9.50 -6.99
N ASP A 759 36.77 -8.85 -5.95
CA ASP A 759 36.58 -7.40 -5.87
C ASP A 759 35.54 -6.87 -6.89
N SER A 760 34.52 -7.68 -7.22
CA SER A 760 33.37 -7.24 -8.04
C SER A 760 32.11 -8.10 -7.81
N CYS A 761 30.93 -7.52 -8.02
CA CYS A 761 29.63 -8.17 -7.90
C CYS A 761 28.89 -8.13 -9.24
N VAL A 762 29.01 -9.20 -10.03
CA VAL A 762 28.29 -9.35 -11.30
C VAL A 762 26.86 -9.80 -11.02
N ASP A 763 25.90 -9.23 -11.76
CA ASP A 763 24.46 -9.47 -11.61
C ASP A 763 23.95 -9.40 -10.16
N ALA A 764 24.40 -8.36 -9.47
CA ALA A 764 24.04 -8.00 -8.10
C ALA A 764 22.51 -8.01 -7.86
N ARG A 765 22.09 -8.72 -6.82
CA ARG A 765 20.71 -8.79 -6.32
C ARG A 765 20.60 -8.15 -4.95
N VAL A 766 19.69 -7.19 -4.80
CA VAL A 766 19.41 -6.54 -3.51
C VAL A 766 18.35 -7.35 -2.77
N ILE A 767 18.66 -7.81 -1.56
CA ILE A 767 17.83 -8.69 -0.74
C ILE A 767 17.38 -7.94 0.51
N TYR A 768 16.10 -7.67 0.64
CA TYR A 768 15.54 -7.05 1.85
C TYR A 768 15.28 -8.11 2.94
N MET A 769 15.33 -7.69 4.22
CA MET A 769 15.12 -8.59 5.36
C MET A 769 13.65 -8.69 5.76
N ASP A 770 13.17 -9.90 6.02
CA ASP A 770 11.91 -10.15 6.75
C ASP A 770 12.16 -9.88 8.24
N PHE A 771 11.39 -8.97 8.83
CA PHE A 771 11.49 -8.67 10.25
C PHE A 771 10.50 -9.46 11.11
N TYR A 772 9.43 -10.04 10.54
CA TYR A 772 8.35 -10.64 11.33
C TYR A 772 8.84 -11.85 12.15
N ARG A 773 8.71 -11.77 13.48
CA ARG A 773 9.29 -12.76 14.40
C ARG A 773 8.32 -13.84 14.88
N GLY A 774 7.02 -13.72 14.59
CA GLY A 774 6.02 -14.67 15.10
C GLY A 774 5.72 -14.46 16.59
N ASP A 775 5.28 -15.52 17.27
CA ASP A 775 5.12 -15.50 18.73
C ASP A 775 6.43 -15.78 19.46
N CYS A 776 7.13 -14.73 19.85
CA CYS A 776 8.31 -14.83 20.73
C CYS A 776 7.97 -14.83 22.22
N SER A 777 6.76 -15.27 22.63
CA SER A 777 6.44 -15.50 24.05
C SER A 777 7.38 -16.52 24.70
N GLN A 778 7.91 -17.47 23.93
CA GLN A 778 9.01 -18.35 24.29
C GLN A 778 10.10 -18.34 23.21
N PRO A 779 11.39 -18.58 23.54
CA PRO A 779 12.46 -18.60 22.56
C PRO A 779 12.26 -19.63 21.43
N GLU A 780 11.68 -20.78 21.74
CA GLU A 780 11.45 -21.88 20.79
C GLU A 780 10.29 -21.67 19.81
N THR A 781 9.42 -20.67 20.03
CA THR A 781 8.34 -20.29 19.11
C THR A 781 8.68 -19.03 18.30
N CYS A 782 9.76 -18.34 18.66
CA CYS A 782 10.27 -17.17 17.98
C CYS A 782 11.01 -17.57 16.69
N ARG A 783 10.76 -16.85 15.59
CA ARG A 783 11.52 -17.03 14.35
C ARG A 783 12.99 -16.59 14.53
N PRO A 784 13.96 -17.21 13.82
CA PRO A 784 15.38 -16.84 13.87
C PRO A 784 15.63 -15.35 13.67
N ASP A 785 16.71 -14.82 14.24
CA ASP A 785 17.01 -13.40 14.05
C ASP A 785 17.41 -13.08 12.61
N PRO A 786 16.78 -12.09 11.95
CA PRO A 786 17.09 -11.81 10.55
C PRO A 786 18.54 -11.36 10.34
N VAL A 787 19.10 -10.58 11.27
CA VAL A 787 20.44 -10.00 11.14
C VAL A 787 21.50 -11.04 11.49
N ALA A 788 21.32 -11.76 12.59
CA ALA A 788 22.32 -12.67 13.16
C ALA A 788 22.24 -14.13 12.68
N GLU A 789 21.10 -14.55 12.12
CA GLU A 789 20.89 -15.94 11.68
C GLU A 789 20.45 -16.03 10.21
N THR A 790 19.29 -15.45 9.86
CA THR A 790 18.64 -15.65 8.54
C THR A 790 19.45 -15.08 7.38
N TYR A 791 19.95 -13.85 7.53
CA TYR A 791 20.66 -13.10 6.48
C TYR A 791 22.14 -12.81 6.84
N ALA A 792 22.69 -13.49 7.84
CA ALA A 792 24.05 -13.27 8.35
C ALA A 792 25.16 -13.70 7.36
N GLY A 793 24.85 -14.59 6.41
CA GLY A 793 25.80 -15.08 5.40
C GLY A 793 25.89 -14.23 4.13
N LEU A 794 25.30 -13.04 4.12
CA LEU A 794 25.24 -12.14 2.96
C LEU A 794 25.79 -10.76 3.32
N ASP A 795 26.51 -10.14 2.39
CA ASP A 795 27.13 -8.83 2.62
C ASP A 795 26.08 -7.72 2.74
N ILE A 796 26.32 -6.75 3.61
CA ILE A 796 25.43 -5.60 3.85
C ILE A 796 25.71 -4.51 2.81
N ILE A 797 24.67 -3.89 2.24
CA ILE A 797 24.82 -2.70 1.39
C ILE A 797 24.10 -1.51 2.02
N ASP A 798 24.81 -0.38 2.17
CA ASP A 798 24.28 0.80 2.86
C ASP A 798 22.95 1.26 2.27
N GLY A 799 21.91 1.16 3.11
CA GLY A 799 20.55 1.56 2.81
C GLY A 799 20.36 3.07 2.66
N GLY A 800 21.39 3.89 2.82
CA GLY A 800 21.31 5.34 2.71
C GLY A 800 20.67 5.95 3.94
N SER A 801 21.42 5.91 5.06
CA SER A 801 21.06 6.59 6.30
C SER A 801 21.27 8.11 6.19
N SER A 802 20.73 8.88 7.15
CA SER A 802 21.12 10.26 7.35
C SER A 802 20.82 10.69 8.78
N VAL A 803 21.60 11.65 9.30
CA VAL A 803 21.37 12.26 10.63
C VAL A 803 19.92 12.77 10.79
N LEU A 804 19.29 13.21 9.70
CA LEU A 804 17.91 13.68 9.74
C LEU A 804 16.89 12.53 9.89
N LEU A 805 17.12 11.39 9.23
CA LEU A 805 16.30 10.19 9.41
C LEU A 805 16.53 9.56 10.80
N GLN A 806 17.78 9.50 11.26
CA GLN A 806 18.16 9.09 12.63
C GLN A 806 17.42 9.93 13.69
N TYR A 807 17.43 11.25 13.53
CA TYR A 807 16.74 12.17 14.43
C TYR A 807 15.21 12.01 14.36
N LEU A 808 14.62 11.91 13.16
CA LEU A 808 13.19 11.67 12.99
C LEU A 808 12.73 10.34 13.62
N ALA A 809 13.51 9.27 13.48
CA ALA A 809 13.23 7.99 14.14
C ALA A 809 13.19 8.12 15.66
N ALA A 810 14.17 8.84 16.25
CA ALA A 810 14.18 9.12 17.69
C ALA A 810 12.98 9.97 18.13
N VAL A 811 12.59 10.99 17.35
CA VAL A 811 11.41 11.83 17.64
C VAL A 811 10.13 11.01 17.63
N PHE A 812 9.90 10.20 16.59
CA PHE A 812 8.68 9.41 16.48
C PHE A 812 8.63 8.27 17.50
N ALA A 813 9.74 7.57 17.76
CA ALA A 813 9.76 6.51 18.75
C ALA A 813 9.58 7.05 20.19
N LEU A 814 10.25 8.14 20.57
CA LEU A 814 10.11 8.73 21.90
C LEU A 814 8.73 9.36 22.16
N ALA A 815 7.99 9.73 21.12
CA ALA A 815 6.69 10.39 21.25
C ALA A 815 5.50 9.45 21.06
N ASP A 816 5.55 8.56 20.05
CA ASP A 816 4.40 7.76 19.62
C ASP A 816 4.47 6.27 20.02
N PHE A 817 5.62 5.67 20.34
CA PHE A 817 5.65 4.31 20.93
C PHE A 817 5.06 4.22 22.34
N PRO A 818 5.43 5.09 23.31
CA PRO A 818 5.12 4.85 24.72
C PRO A 818 3.65 5.10 25.06
N VAL A 819 3.21 4.47 26.13
CA VAL A 819 1.88 4.60 26.76
C VAL A 819 2.05 4.61 28.28
N PHE A 820 1.09 5.11 29.06
CA PHE A 820 1.27 5.30 30.52
C PHE A 820 1.64 4.03 31.31
N PHE A 821 1.32 2.85 30.79
CA PHE A 821 1.63 1.56 31.41
C PHE A 821 2.86 0.86 30.79
N ASP A 822 3.50 1.47 29.80
CA ASP A 822 4.70 0.94 29.11
C ASP A 822 5.52 2.10 28.50
N THR A 823 6.62 2.43 29.18
CA THR A 823 7.64 3.39 28.74
C THR A 823 8.97 2.72 28.44
N THR A 824 9.01 1.39 28.24
CA THR A 824 10.26 0.61 28.14
C THR A 824 11.19 1.13 27.03
N PHE A 825 10.67 1.50 25.85
CA PHE A 825 11.51 2.07 24.78
C PHE A 825 12.11 3.44 25.13
N GLN A 826 11.36 4.30 25.83
CA GLN A 826 11.87 5.61 26.28
C GLN A 826 12.97 5.44 27.33
N ASN A 827 12.80 4.46 28.23
CA ASN A 827 13.80 4.08 29.22
C ASN A 827 15.09 3.64 28.51
N GLN A 828 14.99 2.66 27.59
CA GLN A 828 16.14 2.11 26.87
C GLN A 828 16.94 3.18 26.11
N LEU A 829 16.28 4.18 25.54
CA LEU A 829 16.93 5.26 24.78
C LEU A 829 17.45 6.42 25.67
N PHE A 830 17.25 6.37 26.98
CA PHE A 830 17.63 7.45 27.89
C PHE A 830 19.16 7.61 28.00
N ILE A 831 19.64 8.82 27.74
CA ILE A 831 21.03 9.24 27.97
C ILE A 831 20.99 10.55 28.74
N CYS A 832 21.92 10.76 29.66
CA CYS A 832 22.03 12.03 30.37
C CYS A 832 23.49 12.49 30.51
N VAL A 833 23.69 13.74 30.90
CA VAL A 833 25.02 14.28 31.21
C VAL A 833 25.24 14.23 32.71
N GLU A 834 26.26 13.50 33.14
CA GLU A 834 26.58 13.30 34.56
C GLU A 834 26.76 14.66 35.27
N GLY A 835 26.06 14.83 36.40
CA GLY A 835 26.05 16.06 37.19
C GLY A 835 25.12 17.19 36.69
N GLU A 836 24.39 17.02 35.58
CA GLU A 836 23.22 17.85 35.28
C GLU A 836 21.98 17.35 36.06
N GLY A 837 21.05 18.25 36.38
CA GLY A 837 19.92 17.96 37.29
C GLY A 837 18.84 17.01 36.76
N ASP A 838 18.97 16.55 35.52
CA ASP A 838 18.13 15.56 34.85
C ASP A 838 18.81 14.19 34.68
N CYS A 839 20.00 14.02 35.25
CA CYS A 839 20.75 12.76 35.23
C CYS A 839 20.69 12.04 36.58
N PHE A 840 20.51 10.72 36.56
CA PHE A 840 20.47 9.89 37.76
C PHE A 840 21.89 9.43 38.13
N ASP A 841 22.24 9.48 39.41
CA ASP A 841 23.49 8.89 39.91
C ASP A 841 23.34 7.36 40.01
N PRO A 842 24.32 6.55 39.54
CA PRO A 842 24.30 5.11 39.74
C PRO A 842 24.29 4.72 41.22
N SER A 843 23.55 3.66 41.57
CA SER A 843 23.42 3.23 42.97
C SER A 843 24.70 2.60 43.52
N ASP A 844 24.89 2.62 44.84
CA ASP A 844 26.08 2.07 45.54
C ASP A 844 26.37 0.58 45.24
N GLY A 845 25.42 -0.16 44.64
CA GLY A 845 25.58 -1.57 44.24
C GLY A 845 25.75 -1.81 42.74
N SER A 846 25.66 -0.77 41.91
CA SER A 846 25.67 -0.88 40.44
C SER A 846 27.09 -1.09 39.89
N VAL A 847 27.23 -1.92 38.86
CA VAL A 847 28.48 -2.26 38.19
C VAL A 847 28.59 -1.56 36.83
N GLU A 848 29.67 -0.82 36.64
CA GLU A 848 29.98 -0.14 35.36
C GLU A 848 30.34 -1.18 34.28
N GLY A 849 29.75 -1.05 33.09
CA GLY A 849 29.81 -2.05 32.02
C GLY A 849 28.84 -3.23 32.20
N VAL A 850 27.90 -3.16 33.15
CA VAL A 850 26.82 -4.16 33.32
C VAL A 850 25.48 -3.47 33.60
N ASP A 851 25.41 -2.64 34.63
CA ASP A 851 24.17 -1.94 35.04
C ASP A 851 24.10 -0.51 34.45
N PHE A 852 25.25 0.09 34.15
CA PHE A 852 25.36 1.42 33.54
C PHE A 852 26.71 1.56 32.81
N VAL A 853 26.81 2.54 31.91
CA VAL A 853 28.05 2.84 31.17
C VAL A 853 28.27 4.36 31.06
N ARG A 854 29.54 4.77 31.07
CA ARG A 854 29.95 6.18 30.89
C ARG A 854 30.86 6.36 29.68
N HIS A 855 30.67 7.48 28.98
CA HIS A 855 31.63 8.00 28.01
C HIS A 855 32.02 9.44 28.37
N ARG A 856 33.31 9.75 28.44
CA ARG A 856 33.80 11.12 28.67
C ARG A 856 34.34 11.71 27.37
N SER A 857 33.58 12.65 26.80
CA SER A 857 34.02 13.39 25.61
C SER A 857 35.20 14.31 25.91
N SER A 858 36.33 14.06 25.25
CA SER A 858 37.49 14.96 25.23
C SER A 858 37.20 16.27 24.47
N ARG A 859 36.30 16.21 23.49
CA ARG A 859 35.89 17.32 22.61
C ARG A 859 35.00 18.33 23.32
N PHE A 860 33.99 17.84 24.05
CA PHE A 860 32.98 18.68 24.71
C PHE A 860 33.20 18.86 26.22
N GLY A 861 34.09 18.06 26.83
CA GLY A 861 34.37 18.14 28.27
C GLY A 861 33.21 17.68 29.16
N LYS A 862 32.29 16.87 28.62
CA LYS A 862 31.12 16.32 29.29
C LYS A 862 31.25 14.80 29.42
N THR A 863 30.68 14.24 30.49
CA THR A 863 30.48 12.80 30.64
C THR A 863 29.03 12.47 30.34
N PHE A 864 28.82 11.56 29.40
CA PHE A 864 27.52 10.96 29.11
C PHE A 864 27.36 9.68 29.92
N LEU A 865 26.16 9.44 30.43
CA LEU A 865 25.78 8.30 31.24
C LEU A 865 24.50 7.67 30.66
N ALA A 866 24.48 6.34 30.60
CA ALA A 866 23.31 5.55 30.25
C ALA A 866 23.22 4.30 31.14
N PHE A 867 22.01 3.78 31.30
CA PHE A 867 21.70 2.64 32.17
C PHE A 867 21.25 1.44 31.35
N GLN A 868 21.60 0.24 31.81
CA GLN A 868 21.08 -1.01 31.27
C GLN A 868 19.74 -1.32 31.93
N ILE A 869 18.75 -1.66 31.10
CA ILE A 869 17.35 -1.78 31.47
C ILE A 869 16.81 -3.06 30.85
N GLU A 870 16.37 -4.00 31.68
CA GLU A 870 15.70 -5.20 31.20
C GLU A 870 14.36 -4.83 30.53
N PRO A 871 14.08 -5.29 29.29
CA PRO A 871 12.80 -5.05 28.65
C PRO A 871 11.64 -5.70 29.42
N SER A 872 10.46 -5.07 29.39
CA SER A 872 9.26 -5.57 30.05
C SER A 872 8.64 -6.81 29.38
N ILE A 873 9.10 -7.12 28.15
CA ILE A 873 8.80 -8.32 27.39
C ILE A 873 10.11 -9.10 27.27
N ALA A 874 10.10 -10.40 27.58
CA ALA A 874 11.30 -11.23 27.59
C ALA A 874 11.80 -11.54 26.17
N ILE A 875 12.53 -10.59 25.58
CA ILE A 875 13.19 -10.74 24.28
C ILE A 875 14.64 -11.15 24.53
N PRO A 876 15.14 -12.25 23.93
CA PRO A 876 16.54 -12.65 24.08
C PRO A 876 17.52 -11.54 23.64
N ASN A 877 18.63 -11.41 24.37
CA ASN A 877 19.82 -10.63 23.98
C ASN A 877 19.61 -9.11 23.76
N GLN A 878 18.62 -8.49 24.39
CA GLN A 878 18.43 -7.03 24.28
C GLN A 878 19.15 -6.24 25.37
N GLU A 879 20.11 -5.44 24.92
CA GLU A 879 20.73 -4.35 25.68
C GLU A 879 20.01 -3.02 25.39
N SER A 880 20.20 -2.02 26.25
CA SER A 880 19.50 -0.74 26.15
C SER A 880 20.14 0.17 25.10
N ILE A 881 19.33 0.72 24.19
CA ILE A 881 19.80 1.53 23.04
C ILE A 881 20.78 2.65 23.47
N GLY A 882 20.47 3.37 24.54
CA GLY A 882 21.33 4.42 25.11
C GLY A 882 22.61 3.87 25.75
N PHE A 883 22.55 2.69 26.37
CA PHE A 883 23.72 1.98 26.89
C PHE A 883 24.66 1.62 25.74
N ASN A 884 24.17 0.93 24.71
CA ASN A 884 24.99 0.48 23.56
C ASN A 884 25.66 1.66 22.85
N MET A 885 24.94 2.77 22.61
CA MET A 885 25.57 3.93 21.98
C MET A 885 26.64 4.60 22.86
N VAL A 886 26.42 4.71 24.19
CA VAL A 886 27.42 5.29 25.12
C VAL A 886 28.61 4.36 25.30
N GLU A 887 28.40 3.05 25.28
CA GLU A 887 29.46 2.04 25.25
C GLU A 887 30.26 2.12 23.95
N GLU A 888 29.60 2.18 22.78
CA GLU A 888 30.24 2.36 21.47
C GLU A 888 31.09 3.64 21.48
N ALA A 889 30.58 4.75 22.01
CA ALA A 889 31.34 6.00 22.12
C ALA A 889 32.55 5.89 23.06
N SER A 890 32.48 5.06 24.09
CA SER A 890 33.59 4.77 25.02
C SER A 890 34.66 3.87 24.38
N ASN A 891 34.21 2.83 23.66
CA ASN A 891 35.04 1.91 22.88
C ASN A 891 35.75 2.62 21.73
N ASN A 892 35.02 3.44 20.97
CA ASN A 892 35.57 4.28 19.90
C ASN A 892 36.61 5.27 20.44
N ALA A 893 36.38 5.89 21.61
CA ALA A 893 37.36 6.78 22.22
C ALA A 893 38.67 6.07 22.63
N PHE A 894 38.58 4.82 23.10
CA PHE A 894 39.74 3.97 23.39
C PHE A 894 40.48 3.57 22.11
N ALA A 895 39.75 3.12 21.07
CA ALA A 895 40.31 2.74 19.78
C ALA A 895 41.01 3.92 19.09
N ILE A 896 40.39 5.11 19.09
CA ILE A 896 40.97 6.34 18.53
C ILE A 896 42.31 6.69 19.20
N ASP A 897 42.43 6.59 20.53
CA ASP A 897 43.68 6.89 21.25
C ASP A 897 44.81 5.89 20.93
N ILE A 898 44.48 4.61 20.69
CA ILE A 898 45.47 3.62 20.24
C ILE A 898 45.86 3.85 18.77
N LEU A 899 44.89 4.09 17.89
CA LEU A 899 45.12 4.28 16.46
C LEU A 899 45.90 5.57 16.16
N ASP A 900 45.64 6.67 16.89
CA ASP A 900 46.42 7.91 16.81
C ASP A 900 47.89 7.65 17.19
N ARG A 901 48.14 6.89 18.26
CA ARG A 901 49.50 6.48 18.67
C ARG A 901 50.17 5.56 17.66
N LEU A 902 49.45 4.62 17.04
CA LEU A 902 49.97 3.73 15.98
C LEU A 902 50.27 4.51 14.69
N ALA A 903 49.39 5.43 14.29
CA ALA A 903 49.56 6.30 13.14
C ALA A 903 50.78 7.24 13.27
N ASP A 904 51.03 7.75 14.48
CA ASP A 904 52.26 8.49 14.83
C ASP A 904 53.53 7.61 14.88
N GLY A 905 53.41 6.29 14.70
CA GLY A 905 54.51 5.33 14.77
C GLY A 905 55.03 5.07 16.19
N GLN A 906 54.20 5.31 17.21
CA GLN A 906 54.54 5.04 18.61
C GLN A 906 54.38 3.55 18.94
N THR A 907 55.15 3.05 19.89
CA THR A 907 55.01 1.67 20.38
C THR A 907 53.90 1.57 21.43
N VAL A 908 52.77 0.96 21.06
CA VAL A 908 51.66 0.65 21.98
C VAL A 908 51.94 -0.66 22.75
N PRO A 909 51.63 -0.76 24.05
CA PRO A 909 51.79 -2.01 24.82
C PRO A 909 50.89 -3.14 24.33
N GLN A 910 51.41 -4.38 24.32
CA GLN A 910 50.64 -5.55 23.86
C GLN A 910 49.28 -5.69 24.56
N GLY A 911 49.19 -5.44 25.87
CA GLY A 911 47.92 -5.54 26.59
C GLY A 911 46.85 -4.53 26.16
N GLU A 912 47.24 -3.37 25.60
CA GLU A 912 46.29 -2.41 25.01
C GLU A 912 45.85 -2.86 23.60
N LEU A 913 46.73 -3.55 22.86
CA LEU A 913 46.40 -4.17 21.57
C LEU A 913 45.48 -5.39 21.75
N ASP A 914 45.76 -6.24 22.75
CA ASP A 914 44.92 -7.37 23.14
C ASP A 914 43.52 -6.88 23.59
N GLU A 915 43.45 -5.72 24.27
CA GLU A 915 42.19 -5.08 24.67
C GLU A 915 41.44 -4.44 23.49
N LEU A 916 42.15 -3.88 22.50
CA LEU A 916 41.57 -3.37 21.27
C LEU A 916 40.89 -4.50 20.46
N GLU A 917 41.56 -5.64 20.31
CA GLU A 917 40.99 -6.85 19.71
C GLU A 917 39.81 -7.41 20.53
N ALA A 918 39.91 -7.41 21.87
CA ALA A 918 38.83 -7.87 22.75
C ALA A 918 37.57 -7.00 22.68
N ARG A 919 37.69 -5.72 22.30
CA ARG A 919 36.57 -4.80 22.02
C ARG A 919 36.06 -4.89 20.57
N GLY A 920 36.58 -5.82 19.76
CA GLY A 920 36.09 -6.10 18.40
C GLY A 920 36.77 -5.32 17.27
N TYR A 921 37.78 -4.49 17.54
CA TYR A 921 38.50 -3.76 16.51
C TYR A 921 39.67 -4.58 15.96
N HIS A 922 39.91 -4.52 14.64
CA HIS A 922 41.08 -5.17 14.05
C HIS A 922 42.37 -4.37 14.30
N LEU A 923 43.49 -5.07 14.42
CA LEU A 923 44.81 -4.43 14.46
C LEU A 923 45.24 -4.00 13.05
N PRO A 924 45.53 -2.71 12.80
CA PRO A 924 45.95 -2.26 11.47
C PRO A 924 47.31 -2.84 11.11
N LEU A 925 47.43 -3.39 9.90
CA LEU A 925 48.65 -4.00 9.37
C LEU A 925 49.68 -2.95 8.89
N SER A 926 49.26 -1.69 8.75
CA SER A 926 50.10 -0.57 8.31
C SER A 926 49.73 0.77 8.94
N VAL A 927 50.64 1.76 8.83
CA VAL A 927 50.39 3.15 9.28
C VAL A 927 49.31 3.84 8.43
N ASP A 928 49.25 3.56 7.13
CA ASP A 928 48.25 4.14 6.23
C ASP A 928 46.83 3.61 6.54
N GLU A 929 46.73 2.34 6.94
CA GLU A 929 45.51 1.69 7.43
C GLU A 929 45.10 2.27 8.78
N ALA A 930 46.02 2.38 9.75
CA ALA A 930 45.75 3.04 11.04
C ALA A 930 45.24 4.49 10.88
N LEU A 931 45.76 5.25 9.90
CA LEU A 931 45.27 6.59 9.56
C LEU A 931 43.87 6.58 8.94
N SER A 932 43.55 5.57 8.11
CA SER A 932 42.23 5.39 7.52
C SER A 932 41.19 5.06 8.60
N ASP A 933 41.50 4.08 9.45
CA ASP A 933 40.63 3.61 10.54
C ASP A 933 40.38 4.74 11.55
N LEU A 934 41.43 5.46 11.94
CA LEU A 934 41.34 6.67 12.79
C LEU A 934 40.42 7.73 12.18
N SER A 935 40.53 7.98 10.87
CA SER A 935 39.67 8.95 10.17
C SER A 935 38.21 8.47 10.05
N SER A 936 37.98 7.16 10.01
CA SER A 936 36.63 6.60 10.05
C SER A 936 36.01 6.70 11.44
N LEU A 937 36.71 6.22 12.47
CA LEU A 937 36.24 6.20 13.85
C LEU A 937 36.06 7.62 14.43
N ASP A 938 36.93 8.59 14.12
CA ASP A 938 36.71 9.97 14.57
C ASP A 938 35.49 10.62 13.86
N ARG A 939 35.16 10.24 12.62
CA ARG A 939 33.89 10.65 11.99
C ARG A 939 32.69 10.05 12.73
N ARG A 940 32.71 8.74 13.01
CA ARG A 940 31.65 8.03 13.77
C ARG A 940 31.47 8.64 15.17
N GLN A 941 32.56 8.84 15.90
CA GLN A 941 32.59 9.45 17.23
C GLN A 941 32.03 10.88 17.24
N ARG A 942 32.35 11.70 16.23
CA ARG A 942 31.74 13.03 16.06
C ARG A 942 30.23 12.94 15.84
N SER A 943 29.77 11.95 15.08
CA SER A 943 28.35 11.72 14.80
C SER A 943 27.61 11.37 16.10
N LEU A 944 28.07 10.33 16.82
CA LEU A 944 27.52 9.88 18.10
C LEU A 944 27.45 11.00 19.14
N GLU A 945 28.57 11.69 19.42
CA GLU A 945 28.60 12.75 20.43
C GLU A 945 27.66 13.91 20.06
N SER A 946 27.52 14.21 18.75
CA SER A 946 26.57 15.23 18.26
C SER A 946 25.12 14.78 18.41
N PHE A 947 24.84 13.51 18.12
CA PHE A 947 23.53 12.90 18.28
C PHE A 947 23.10 12.83 19.75
N PHE A 948 24.01 12.56 20.69
CA PHE A 948 23.70 12.59 22.13
C PHE A 948 23.17 13.94 22.57
N PHE A 949 23.75 15.06 22.12
CA PHE A 949 23.21 16.37 22.45
C PHE A 949 21.81 16.62 21.85
N GLN A 950 21.57 16.16 20.62
CA GLN A 950 20.24 16.27 19.98
C GLN A 950 19.20 15.42 20.71
N LEU A 951 19.57 14.21 21.12
CA LEU A 951 18.72 13.27 21.83
C LEU A 951 18.41 13.73 23.26
N ILE A 952 19.40 14.26 24.00
CA ILE A 952 19.22 14.82 25.34
C ILE A 952 18.34 16.08 25.29
N ASP A 953 18.53 16.95 24.30
CA ASP A 953 17.65 18.12 24.10
C ASP A 953 16.21 17.70 23.75
N LEU A 954 16.03 16.70 22.89
CA LEU A 954 14.73 16.10 22.58
C LEU A 954 14.07 15.48 23.83
N GLN A 955 14.82 14.71 24.63
CA GLN A 955 14.36 14.12 25.89
C GLN A 955 13.93 15.20 26.89
N ARG A 956 14.64 16.33 26.95
CA ARG A 956 14.26 17.51 27.76
C ARG A 956 12.99 18.18 27.25
N GLN A 957 12.87 18.40 25.94
CA GLN A 957 11.68 18.99 25.31
C GLN A 957 10.42 18.12 25.51
N LEU A 958 10.56 16.79 25.42
CA LEU A 958 9.50 15.81 25.71
C LEU A 958 9.29 15.55 27.22
N GLY A 959 10.12 16.14 28.09
CA GLY A 959 10.02 16.06 29.55
C GLY A 959 10.34 14.67 30.14
N ILE A 960 11.12 13.85 29.43
CA ILE A 960 11.30 12.42 29.71
C ILE A 960 11.84 12.16 31.13
N ALA A 961 12.93 12.83 31.51
CA ALA A 961 13.54 12.70 32.85
C ALA A 961 12.62 13.03 34.03
N SER A 962 11.45 13.67 33.82
CA SER A 962 10.56 14.09 34.91
C SER A 962 9.67 12.98 35.49
N TYR A 963 9.59 11.82 34.84
CA TYR A 963 8.76 10.69 35.27
C TYR A 963 9.42 9.31 35.12
N LEU A 964 10.65 9.22 34.58
CA LEU A 964 11.38 7.96 34.63
C LEU A 964 11.81 7.69 36.08
N GLY A 965 11.68 6.44 36.50
CA GLY A 965 12.31 5.91 37.70
C GLY A 965 13.20 4.75 37.29
N PHE A 966 14.48 4.85 37.64
CA PHE A 966 15.48 3.79 37.54
C PHE A 966 15.64 3.14 38.92
#